data_AF-A0AAU4FQR5-F1
#
_entry.id   AF-A0AAU4FQR5-F1
#
_cell.length_a   1.000
_cell.length_b   1.000
_cell.length_c   1.000
_cell.angle_alpha   90.00
_cell.angle_beta   90.00
_cell.angle_gamma   90.00
#
_symmetry.space_group_name_H-M   'P 1'
#
loop_
_entity.id
_entity.type
_entity.pdbx_description
1 polymer ?
#
loop_
_entity_poly.entity_id
_entity_poly.type
_entity_poly.pdbx_seq_one_letter_code
_entity_poly.pdbx_strand_id
1 'polypeptide(L)'
;MVRLDEGGGGDFSGINPERLKETIGALEGDQKTLHSRASYYKQQFERYGIPATSLNGLLKIAGWADGELPMLRRRHHLAMNMEVDFPGFKGMAQVNENDVSKSAVAQAKKDGRALGAEFKKALENGDVVSEDLFHALDAHANDADYLGSFYKALGPGQVAWLTNRLADDHPYGNRYADNPDQRGFDRGILAATLGSFTQVATEGMTPKQKQDYWNQWFDKFALDPDHQGFRPDRLIPLLEGGTPDKDFLVALGDRVFREKSRTHENQFMNGSEHGPWNDDHFSQLFTALSKNPSAAGEWMEHNPKIVDAGIYPGGIAHSNPEREKAFFKVLQAGTIGLGKTDHALAEKNTAMLVINNFHHQKDDNLKGLHALPGAQVLYSELMAKNWKAMEGAITSPAQDGYWNSDKWDFKKFSKSQNPETPGIEVSPDVWQAFIQESIREPHAAGAMSALFDSNQKNYARLTTLTKASDDDAKSFIAFKQGLMGNFYATAYDATEKALGDDAQAWADGVNAFRGALIDNSTAILKGAAGGAGGAGSAAAATGIGQDLATGLLTGWLKQAIAVKPSEAPKDLLNAIKALKEKKPENTWRSAFSSKVAIMTEQNFDPRKIPDFEPVTYQEYGKKQHVYTGNPWGDPKYITSSENDFVKAIKDNDGEVDVSKMTPRQRESYSRWLADPAVVAKFGNDQVWLQVLGQK
;
A
#
# COMPACT_ATOMS: atom_id res chain seq x y z
N MET A 1 -14.20 -15.60 23.38
CA MET A 1 -14.93 -16.87 23.55
C MET A 1 -16.40 -16.50 23.68
N VAL A 2 -17.25 -16.95 22.75
CA VAL A 2 -18.70 -16.65 22.78
C VAL A 2 -19.38 -17.90 23.31
N ARG A 3 -20.13 -17.78 24.41
CA ARG A 3 -21.06 -18.81 24.90
C ARG A 3 -22.46 -18.43 24.47
N LEU A 4 -23.21 -19.39 23.95
CA LEU A 4 -24.65 -19.23 23.71
C LEU A 4 -25.36 -20.15 24.71
N ASP A 5 -26.00 -19.54 25.71
CA ASP A 5 -27.02 -20.21 26.51
C ASP A 5 -28.36 -19.92 25.84
N GLU A 6 -28.98 -20.93 25.24
CA GLU A 6 -30.43 -21.22 25.25
C GLU A 6 -30.78 -22.26 24.17
N GLY A 7 -31.03 -23.51 24.61
CA GLY A 7 -31.81 -24.49 23.84
C GLY A 7 -31.03 -25.62 23.13
N GLY A 8 -30.49 -26.57 23.90
CA GLY A 8 -30.37 -27.98 23.47
C GLY A 8 -29.30 -28.37 22.43
N GLY A 9 -28.43 -27.47 21.99
CA GLY A 9 -27.21 -27.79 21.23
C GLY A 9 -25.98 -27.61 22.11
N GLY A 10 -25.03 -28.55 22.11
CA GLY A 10 -23.86 -28.49 23.00
C GLY A 10 -23.07 -27.19 22.90
N ASP A 11 -22.58 -26.71 24.05
CA ASP A 11 -21.75 -25.50 24.20
C ASP A 11 -20.62 -25.46 23.15
N PHE A 12 -20.80 -24.69 22.09
CA PHE A 12 -19.74 -24.45 21.11
C PHE A 12 -18.73 -23.44 21.67
N SER A 13 -17.46 -23.83 21.72
CA SER A 13 -16.33 -22.94 22.03
C SER A 13 -15.36 -22.91 20.85
N GLY A 14 -15.50 -21.89 20.01
CA GLY A 14 -14.61 -21.66 18.87
C GLY A 14 -13.66 -20.47 19.08
N ILE A 15 -12.57 -20.48 18.32
CA ILE A 15 -11.55 -19.44 18.24
C ILE A 15 -11.53 -18.90 16.82
N ASN A 16 -11.64 -17.59 16.65
CA ASN A 16 -11.28 -16.94 15.40
C ASN A 16 -9.76 -16.69 15.42
N PRO A 17 -8.97 -17.36 14.56
CA PRO A 17 -7.51 -17.27 14.62
C PRO A 17 -7.00 -15.85 14.38
N GLU A 18 -7.56 -15.12 13.42
CA GLU A 18 -7.15 -13.73 13.12
C GLU A 18 -7.36 -12.81 14.33
N ARG A 19 -8.53 -12.83 14.95
CA ARG A 19 -8.83 -12.03 16.15
C ARG A 19 -7.99 -12.46 17.36
N LEU A 20 -7.68 -13.75 17.48
CA LEU A 20 -6.80 -14.22 18.55
C LEU A 20 -5.36 -13.71 18.33
N LYS A 21 -4.87 -13.68 17.08
CA LYS A 21 -3.57 -13.06 16.74
C LYS A 21 -3.51 -11.60 17.16
N GLU A 22 -4.54 -10.82 16.83
CA GLU A 22 -4.66 -9.41 17.24
C GLU A 22 -4.68 -9.28 18.77
N THR A 23 -5.42 -10.14 19.45
CA THR A 23 -5.50 -10.15 20.92
C THR A 23 -4.15 -10.47 21.57
N ILE A 24 -3.42 -11.46 21.04
CA ILE A 24 -2.06 -11.82 21.50
C ILE A 24 -1.11 -10.63 21.30
N GLY A 25 -1.17 -9.99 20.12
CA GLY A 25 -0.34 -8.83 19.81
C GLY A 25 -0.62 -7.64 20.74
N ALA A 26 -1.90 -7.32 20.97
CA ALA A 26 -2.30 -6.27 21.90
C ALA A 26 -1.86 -6.58 23.33
N LEU A 27 -2.10 -7.80 23.82
CA LEU A 27 -1.71 -8.23 25.17
C LEU A 27 -0.19 -8.15 25.37
N GLU A 28 0.59 -8.57 24.37
CA GLU A 28 2.05 -8.48 24.40
C GLU A 28 2.55 -7.02 24.44
N GLY A 29 1.95 -6.13 23.64
CA GLY A 29 2.29 -4.70 23.64
C GLY A 29 1.91 -4.00 24.95
N ASP A 30 0.69 -4.26 25.43
CA ASP A 30 0.13 -3.63 26.62
C ASP A 30 0.84 -4.10 27.89
N GLN A 31 1.16 -5.40 28.01
CA GLN A 31 1.90 -5.90 29.17
C GLN A 31 3.31 -5.30 29.23
N LYS A 32 4.01 -5.20 28.09
CA LYS A 32 5.37 -4.60 28.03
C LYS A 32 5.32 -3.14 28.44
N THR A 33 4.32 -2.41 27.93
CA THR A 33 4.10 -0.99 28.26
C THR A 33 3.78 -0.82 29.74
N LEU A 34 2.88 -1.63 30.28
CA LEU A 34 2.49 -1.60 31.69
C LEU A 34 3.68 -1.92 32.59
N HIS A 35 4.42 -3.00 32.30
CA HIS A 35 5.61 -3.40 33.05
C HIS A 35 6.66 -2.29 33.05
N SER A 36 6.97 -1.72 31.89
CA SER A 36 7.96 -0.65 31.73
C SER A 36 7.57 0.61 32.52
N ARG A 37 6.33 1.09 32.36
CA ARG A 37 5.84 2.29 33.06
C ARG A 37 5.74 2.08 34.57
N ALA A 38 5.19 0.95 35.01
CA ALA A 38 5.10 0.63 36.44
C ALA A 38 6.48 0.52 37.08
N SER A 39 7.45 -0.11 36.40
CA SER A 39 8.85 -0.19 36.86
C SER A 39 9.49 1.19 36.97
N TYR A 40 9.30 2.04 35.96
CA TYR A 40 9.80 3.40 35.96
C TYR A 40 9.25 4.22 37.13
N TYR A 41 7.92 4.26 37.32
CA TYR A 41 7.31 5.03 38.40
C TYR A 41 7.66 4.48 39.78
N LYS A 42 7.79 3.15 39.91
CA LYS A 42 8.24 2.52 41.15
C LYS A 42 9.63 3.03 41.54
N GLN A 43 10.58 3.04 40.61
CA GLN A 43 11.92 3.58 40.84
C GLN A 43 11.88 5.07 41.20
N GLN A 44 11.01 5.86 40.56
CA GLN A 44 10.86 7.28 40.89
C GLN A 44 10.32 7.47 42.32
N PHE A 45 9.27 6.74 42.71
CA PHE A 45 8.71 6.84 44.05
C PHE A 45 9.70 6.39 45.13
N GLU A 46 10.38 5.27 44.91
CA GLU A 46 11.42 4.77 45.83
C GLU A 46 12.55 5.79 46.01
N ARG A 47 12.97 6.49 44.94
CA ARG A 47 13.97 7.55 45.00
C ARG A 47 13.56 8.72 45.91
N TYR A 48 12.27 9.03 46.01
CA TYR A 48 11.75 10.10 46.86
C TYR A 48 11.23 9.61 48.23
N GLY A 49 11.47 8.34 48.58
CA GLY A 49 10.99 7.76 49.83
C GLY A 49 9.46 7.58 49.88
N ILE A 50 8.78 7.61 48.73
CA ILE A 50 7.34 7.40 48.62
C ILE A 50 7.08 5.90 48.50
N PRO A 51 6.22 5.29 49.34
CA PRO A 51 5.88 3.87 49.22
C PRO A 51 5.23 3.55 47.86
N ALA A 52 5.85 2.65 47.09
CA ALA A 52 5.40 2.26 45.76
C ALA A 52 4.64 0.92 45.72
N THR A 53 4.11 0.46 46.85
CA THR A 53 3.58 -0.90 47.01
C THR A 53 2.39 -1.21 46.09
N SER A 54 1.58 -0.20 45.75
CA SER A 54 0.46 -0.33 44.81
C SER A 54 0.91 -0.68 43.38
N LEU A 55 2.10 -0.23 42.96
CA LEU A 55 2.65 -0.53 41.63
C LEU A 55 3.07 -2.01 41.48
N ASN A 56 3.31 -2.72 42.59
CA ASN A 56 3.55 -4.17 42.54
C ASN A 56 2.32 -4.93 42.03
N GLY A 57 1.10 -4.41 42.22
CA GLY A 57 -0.11 -4.99 41.63
C GLY A 57 -0.07 -4.97 40.10
N LEU A 58 0.33 -3.84 39.52
CA LEU A 58 0.46 -3.68 38.07
C LEU A 58 1.57 -4.58 37.49
N LEU A 59 2.71 -4.69 38.18
CA LEU A 59 3.79 -5.58 37.78
C LEU A 59 3.36 -7.07 37.82
N LYS A 60 2.55 -7.46 38.82
CA LYS A 60 1.98 -8.81 38.89
C LYS A 60 1.00 -9.08 37.74
N ILE A 61 0.15 -8.12 37.39
CA ILE A 61 -0.77 -8.26 36.24
C ILE A 61 0.01 -8.39 34.93
N ALA A 62 1.03 -7.55 34.72
CA ALA A 62 1.88 -7.65 33.53
C ALA A 62 2.60 -9.01 33.48
N GLY A 63 3.14 -9.48 34.60
CA GLY A 63 3.77 -10.81 34.68
C GLY A 63 2.81 -11.98 34.47
N TRP A 64 1.56 -11.87 34.94
CA TRP A 64 0.52 -12.87 34.63
C TRP A 64 0.19 -12.87 33.14
N ALA A 65 -0.04 -11.70 32.54
CA ALA A 65 -0.34 -11.59 31.11
C ALA A 65 0.80 -12.18 30.26
N ASP A 66 2.05 -11.90 30.61
CA ASP A 66 3.23 -12.49 29.98
C ASP A 66 3.26 -14.02 30.10
N GLY A 67 2.86 -14.55 31.27
CA GLY A 67 2.75 -15.99 31.52
C GLY A 67 1.65 -16.72 30.73
N GLU A 68 0.59 -16.01 30.31
CA GLU A 68 -0.52 -16.58 29.51
C GLU A 68 -0.22 -16.60 28.01
N LEU A 69 0.65 -15.71 27.50
CA LEU A 69 0.97 -15.60 26.08
C LEU A 69 1.38 -16.92 25.42
N PRO A 70 2.22 -17.80 26.02
CA PRO A 70 2.57 -19.07 25.40
C PRO A 70 1.36 -19.98 25.14
N MET A 71 0.40 -19.99 26.06
CA MET A 71 -0.81 -20.80 25.95
C MET A 71 -1.75 -20.25 24.87
N LEU A 72 -1.87 -18.92 24.79
CA LEU A 72 -2.66 -18.25 23.75
C LEU A 72 -2.06 -18.47 22.36
N ARG A 73 -0.74 -18.36 22.22
CA ARG A 73 -0.02 -18.66 20.96
C ARG A 73 -0.22 -20.10 20.53
N ARG A 74 -0.14 -21.05 21.48
CA ARG A 74 -0.46 -22.46 21.21
C ARG A 74 -1.86 -22.62 20.65
N ARG A 75 -2.87 -22.02 21.27
CA ARG A 75 -4.25 -22.05 20.76
C ARG A 75 -4.37 -21.43 19.38
N HIS A 76 -3.71 -20.30 19.17
CA HIS A 76 -3.70 -19.61 17.89
C HIS A 76 -3.14 -20.51 16.77
N HIS A 77 -1.99 -21.15 16.98
CA HIS A 77 -1.40 -22.05 15.98
C HIS A 77 -2.25 -23.26 15.69
N LEU A 78 -2.84 -23.88 16.73
CA LEU A 78 -3.77 -24.98 16.53
C LEU A 78 -5.02 -24.52 15.76
N ALA A 79 -5.54 -23.32 16.05
CA ALA A 79 -6.71 -22.76 15.39
C ALA A 79 -6.47 -22.33 13.94
N MET A 80 -5.30 -21.76 13.62
CA MET A 80 -4.95 -21.30 12.26
C MET A 80 -5.00 -22.42 11.23
N ASN A 81 -4.75 -23.64 11.69
CA ASN A 81 -4.50 -24.79 10.83
C ASN A 81 -5.66 -25.80 10.82
N MET A 82 -6.79 -25.45 11.44
CA MET A 82 -8.04 -26.20 11.33
C MET A 82 -8.85 -25.68 10.16
N GLU A 83 -9.48 -26.57 9.38
CA GLU A 83 -10.43 -26.15 8.35
C GLU A 83 -11.53 -25.28 8.99
N VAL A 84 -11.66 -24.06 8.46
CA VAL A 84 -12.12 -22.87 9.20
C VAL A 84 -13.65 -22.79 9.38
N ASP A 85 -14.40 -23.80 8.96
CA ASP A 85 -15.86 -23.78 8.99
C ASP A 85 -16.43 -24.88 9.88
N PHE A 86 -16.53 -24.58 11.17
CA PHE A 86 -17.46 -25.32 12.02
C PHE A 86 -18.89 -25.10 11.50
N PRO A 87 -19.71 -26.14 11.35
CA PRO A 87 -21.09 -26.00 10.86
C PRO A 87 -21.86 -24.93 11.64
N GLY A 88 -22.24 -23.83 10.97
CA GLY A 88 -22.98 -22.71 11.55
C GLY A 88 -22.15 -21.51 12.03
N PHE A 89 -20.81 -21.61 12.07
CA PHE A 89 -19.92 -20.54 12.53
C PHE A 89 -18.73 -20.35 11.60
N LYS A 90 -18.94 -19.58 10.52
CA LYS A 90 -17.88 -19.23 9.56
C LYS A 90 -16.71 -18.53 10.25
N GLY A 91 -15.49 -19.00 10.04
CA GLY A 91 -14.30 -18.32 10.58
C GLY A 91 -13.89 -18.74 12.00
N MET A 92 -14.40 -19.86 12.51
CA MET A 92 -14.18 -20.30 13.90
C MET A 92 -13.64 -21.72 13.95
N ALA A 93 -12.51 -21.91 14.63
CA ALA A 93 -11.86 -23.20 14.84
C ALA A 93 -12.09 -23.72 16.27
N GLN A 94 -12.37 -25.01 16.42
CA GLN A 94 -12.53 -25.64 17.73
C GLN A 94 -11.22 -26.33 18.17
N VAL A 95 -10.46 -25.67 19.04
CA VAL A 95 -9.21 -26.24 19.56
C VAL A 95 -9.49 -27.22 20.69
N ASN A 96 -8.87 -28.40 20.62
CA ASN A 96 -8.89 -29.37 21.72
C ASN A 96 -7.96 -28.89 22.85
N GLU A 97 -8.54 -28.56 24.00
CA GLU A 97 -7.81 -27.99 25.15
C GLU A 97 -6.75 -28.94 25.73
N ASN A 98 -6.85 -30.26 25.48
CA ASN A 98 -5.82 -31.21 25.89
C ASN A 98 -4.49 -30.97 25.14
N ASP A 99 -4.57 -30.47 23.91
CA ASP A 99 -3.41 -30.21 23.03
C ASP A 99 -2.72 -28.87 23.35
N VAL A 100 -3.31 -28.09 24.26
CA VAL A 100 -2.79 -26.81 24.74
C VAL A 100 -1.98 -26.99 26.04
N SER A 101 -2.09 -28.14 26.69
CA SER A 101 -1.41 -28.43 27.96
C SER A 101 0.12 -28.35 27.82
N LYS A 102 0.81 -27.99 28.92
CA LYS A 102 2.28 -27.95 28.96
C LYS A 102 2.91 -29.30 28.57
N SER A 103 2.29 -30.40 28.95
CA SER A 103 2.71 -31.76 28.58
C SER A 103 2.56 -32.02 27.08
N ALA A 104 1.44 -31.63 26.47
CA ALA A 104 1.23 -31.77 25.03
C ALA A 104 2.26 -30.96 24.23
N VAL A 105 2.50 -29.70 24.63
CA VAL A 105 3.55 -28.87 24.02
C VAL A 105 4.94 -29.51 24.16
N ALA A 106 5.28 -30.04 25.33
CA ALA A 106 6.57 -30.70 25.55
C ALA A 106 6.72 -31.95 24.67
N GLN A 107 5.64 -32.72 24.51
CA GLN A 107 5.60 -33.91 23.68
C GLN A 107 5.73 -33.55 22.18
N ALA A 108 4.95 -32.59 21.69
CA ALA A 108 5.07 -32.08 20.31
C ALA A 108 6.51 -31.63 19.99
N LYS A 109 7.17 -30.90 20.91
CA LYS A 109 8.58 -30.50 20.75
C LYS A 109 9.54 -31.69 20.72
N LYS A 110 9.27 -32.72 21.50
CA LYS A 110 10.10 -33.94 21.55
C LYS A 110 9.98 -34.69 20.22
N ASP A 111 8.75 -34.87 19.74
CA ASP A 111 8.47 -35.63 18.52
C ASP A 111 8.96 -34.90 17.28
N GLY A 112 8.76 -33.58 17.20
CA GLY A 112 9.31 -32.76 16.12
C GLY A 112 10.84 -32.81 16.08
N ARG A 113 11.51 -32.72 17.23
CA ARG A 113 12.99 -32.90 17.29
C ARG A 113 13.43 -34.28 16.80
N ALA A 114 12.70 -35.33 17.17
CA ALA A 114 13.03 -36.69 16.77
C ALA A 114 12.91 -36.86 15.24
N LEU A 115 11.79 -36.42 14.65
CA LEU A 115 11.61 -36.48 13.20
C LEU A 115 12.68 -35.65 12.46
N GLY A 116 12.98 -34.44 12.95
CA GLY A 116 14.02 -33.61 12.34
C GLY A 116 15.41 -34.25 12.37
N ALA A 117 15.73 -35.01 13.42
CA ALA A 117 16.96 -35.78 13.51
C ALA A 117 16.99 -36.98 12.54
N GLU A 118 15.85 -37.63 12.29
CA GLU A 118 15.73 -38.71 11.31
C GLU A 118 15.92 -38.21 9.87
N PHE A 119 15.27 -37.10 9.50
CA PHE A 119 15.51 -36.43 8.22
C PHE A 119 16.99 -36.06 8.07
N LYS A 120 17.57 -35.42 9.08
CA LYS A 120 18.98 -35.03 9.07
C LYS A 120 19.91 -36.23 8.87
N LYS A 121 19.67 -37.33 9.59
CA LYS A 121 20.46 -38.56 9.46
C LYS A 121 20.38 -39.14 8.05
N ALA A 122 19.18 -39.22 7.47
CA ALA A 122 19.02 -39.68 6.09
C ALA A 122 19.79 -38.80 5.09
N LEU A 123 19.70 -37.48 5.23
CA LEU A 123 20.41 -36.54 4.37
C LEU A 123 21.94 -36.68 4.50
N GLU A 124 22.47 -36.75 5.72
CA GLU A 124 23.91 -36.88 6.00
C GLU A 124 24.50 -38.21 5.52
N ASN A 125 23.72 -39.29 5.57
CA ASN A 125 24.12 -40.60 5.04
C ASN A 125 24.07 -40.68 3.51
N GLY A 126 23.48 -39.70 2.83
CA GLY A 126 23.18 -39.79 1.40
C GLY A 126 21.93 -40.64 1.08
N ASP A 127 21.20 -41.10 2.10
CA ASP A 127 19.99 -41.92 1.95
C ASP A 127 18.82 -41.09 1.42
N VAL A 128 17.92 -41.71 0.66
CA VAL A 128 16.69 -41.04 0.26
C VAL A 128 15.74 -40.94 1.46
N VAL A 129 15.22 -39.73 1.74
CA VAL A 129 14.21 -39.52 2.80
C VAL A 129 12.95 -40.31 2.45
N SER A 130 12.50 -41.20 3.32
CA SER A 130 11.36 -42.09 3.04
C SER A 130 10.03 -41.34 2.98
N GLU A 131 9.05 -41.92 2.29
CA GLU A 131 7.66 -41.43 2.26
C GLU A 131 7.07 -41.32 3.67
N ASP A 132 7.31 -42.31 4.54
CA ASP A 132 6.82 -42.32 5.93
C ASP A 132 7.26 -41.08 6.72
N LEU A 133 8.45 -40.56 6.47
CA LEU A 133 8.96 -39.37 7.13
C LEU A 133 8.20 -38.11 6.68
N PHE A 134 7.84 -38.02 5.41
CA PHE A 134 7.00 -36.92 4.90
C PHE A 134 5.55 -37.04 5.39
N HIS A 135 4.98 -38.25 5.44
CA HIS A 135 3.66 -38.46 6.03
C HIS A 135 3.63 -38.12 7.53
N ALA A 136 4.70 -38.42 8.27
CA ALA A 136 4.82 -38.01 9.66
C ALA A 136 4.91 -36.48 9.81
N LEU A 137 5.61 -35.79 8.89
CA LEU A 137 5.66 -34.34 8.86
C LEU A 137 4.28 -33.74 8.54
N ASP A 138 3.58 -34.29 7.56
CA ASP A 138 2.24 -33.88 7.13
C ASP A 138 1.20 -34.02 8.25
N ALA A 139 1.22 -35.16 8.96
CA ALA A 139 0.34 -35.41 10.11
C ALA A 139 0.49 -34.35 11.23
N HIS A 140 1.60 -33.63 11.25
CA HIS A 140 1.89 -32.57 12.21
C HIS A 140 2.15 -31.20 11.55
N ALA A 141 1.76 -31.02 10.28
CA ALA A 141 1.96 -29.77 9.54
C ALA A 141 1.29 -28.54 10.19
N ASN A 142 0.36 -28.83 11.08
CA ASN A 142 -0.50 -27.88 11.76
C ASN A 142 -0.05 -27.59 13.21
N ASP A 143 1.02 -28.23 13.69
CA ASP A 143 1.55 -28.06 15.04
C ASP A 143 2.84 -27.20 15.05
N ALA A 144 2.70 -25.95 15.42
CA ALA A 144 3.81 -24.99 15.50
C ALA A 144 4.97 -25.41 16.41
N ASP A 145 4.70 -26.00 17.58
CA ASP A 145 5.77 -26.38 18.51
C ASP A 145 6.54 -27.60 18.00
N TYR A 146 5.82 -28.52 17.34
CA TYR A 146 6.40 -29.62 16.59
C TYR A 146 7.30 -29.09 15.48
N LEU A 147 6.76 -28.25 14.58
CA LEU A 147 7.50 -27.71 13.43
C LEU A 147 8.69 -26.83 13.84
N GLY A 148 8.51 -25.97 14.84
CA GLY A 148 9.58 -25.18 15.43
C GLY A 148 10.75 -26.04 15.92
N SER A 149 10.42 -27.19 16.52
CA SER A 149 11.42 -28.15 17.00
C SER A 149 12.03 -28.99 15.88
N PHE A 150 11.23 -29.39 14.88
CA PHE A 150 11.65 -30.11 13.68
C PHE A 150 12.68 -29.32 12.89
N TYR A 151 12.36 -28.09 12.47
CA TYR A 151 13.27 -27.27 11.67
C TYR A 151 14.51 -26.84 12.45
N LYS A 152 14.40 -26.68 13.78
CA LYS A 152 15.56 -26.42 14.64
C LYS A 152 16.51 -27.63 14.70
N ALA A 153 15.99 -28.85 14.74
CA ALA A 153 16.78 -30.08 14.75
C ALA A 153 17.39 -30.38 13.38
N LEU A 154 16.62 -30.19 12.31
CA LEU A 154 17.06 -30.37 10.92
C LEU A 154 18.14 -29.34 10.57
N GLY A 155 17.87 -28.06 10.85
CA GLY A 155 18.78 -26.93 10.61
C GLY A 155 18.77 -26.43 9.15
N PRO A 156 19.20 -25.18 8.89
CA PRO A 156 19.02 -24.52 7.59
C PRO A 156 19.75 -25.23 6.45
N GLY A 157 20.99 -25.68 6.70
CA GLY A 157 21.79 -26.39 5.68
C GLY A 157 21.14 -27.69 5.23
N GLN A 158 20.51 -28.43 6.13
CA GLN A 158 19.82 -29.67 5.76
C GLN A 158 18.48 -29.39 5.07
N VAL A 159 17.80 -28.29 5.39
CA VAL A 159 16.66 -27.83 4.57
C VAL A 159 17.16 -27.52 3.16
N ALA A 160 18.29 -26.83 2.99
CA ALA A 160 18.88 -26.57 1.67
C ALA A 160 19.16 -27.88 0.91
N TRP A 161 19.79 -28.87 1.55
CA TRP A 161 20.03 -30.18 0.94
C TRP A 161 18.74 -30.92 0.56
N LEU A 162 17.73 -30.89 1.43
CA LEU A 162 16.43 -31.50 1.17
C LEU A 162 15.77 -30.86 -0.06
N THR A 163 15.73 -29.53 -0.11
CA THR A 163 15.16 -28.78 -1.25
C THR A 163 15.94 -28.99 -2.54
N ASN A 164 17.27 -29.11 -2.47
CA ASN A 164 18.10 -29.40 -3.63
C ASN A 164 17.78 -30.80 -4.20
N ARG A 165 17.59 -31.81 -3.35
CA ARG A 165 17.17 -33.16 -3.81
C ARG A 165 15.78 -33.19 -4.41
N LEU A 166 14.91 -32.29 -3.97
CA LEU A 166 13.58 -32.10 -4.51
C LEU A 166 13.57 -31.25 -5.79
N ALA A 167 14.68 -30.64 -6.23
CA ALA A 167 14.70 -29.76 -7.40
C ALA A 167 14.49 -30.53 -8.73
N ASP A 168 13.98 -29.85 -9.76
CA ASP A 168 13.67 -30.50 -11.04
C ASP A 168 14.93 -30.96 -11.81
N ASP A 169 16.06 -30.29 -11.58
CA ASP A 169 17.33 -30.46 -12.28
C ASP A 169 18.32 -31.36 -11.55
N HIS A 170 17.92 -32.02 -10.45
CA HIS A 170 18.87 -32.75 -9.60
C HIS A 170 19.45 -33.98 -10.34
N PRO A 171 20.76 -33.98 -10.67
CA PRO A 171 21.34 -34.94 -11.63
C PRO A 171 21.53 -36.36 -11.09
N TYR A 172 21.34 -36.58 -9.78
CA TYR A 172 21.69 -37.84 -9.10
C TYR A 172 20.52 -38.53 -8.38
N GLY A 173 19.26 -38.21 -8.70
CA GLY A 173 18.10 -38.74 -7.97
C GLY A 173 17.03 -39.36 -8.86
N ASN A 174 17.13 -40.66 -9.16
CA ASN A 174 16.13 -41.37 -9.98
C ASN A 174 14.74 -41.40 -9.33
N ARG A 175 14.62 -41.44 -7.99
CA ARG A 175 13.31 -41.60 -7.32
C ARG A 175 12.31 -40.52 -7.69
N TYR A 176 12.69 -39.26 -7.65
CA TYR A 176 11.75 -38.16 -7.91
C TYR A 176 11.54 -37.86 -9.39
N ALA A 177 12.50 -38.23 -10.24
CA ALA A 177 12.31 -38.23 -11.68
C ALA A 177 11.27 -39.28 -12.09
N ASP A 178 11.32 -40.46 -11.46
CA ASP A 178 10.40 -41.58 -11.73
C ASP A 178 9.04 -41.44 -11.02
N ASN A 179 8.92 -40.56 -10.01
CA ASN A 179 7.71 -40.36 -9.19
C ASN A 179 7.36 -38.86 -9.03
N PRO A 180 6.91 -38.19 -10.11
CA PRO A 180 6.63 -36.75 -10.08
C PRO A 180 5.52 -36.36 -9.11
N ASP A 181 4.52 -37.25 -8.89
CA ASP A 181 3.42 -37.01 -7.95
C ASP A 181 3.92 -36.98 -6.50
N GLN A 182 4.78 -37.94 -6.12
CA GLN A 182 5.41 -37.97 -4.80
C GLN A 182 6.28 -36.73 -4.58
N ARG A 183 7.04 -36.32 -5.61
CA ARG A 183 7.82 -35.07 -5.55
C ARG A 183 6.91 -33.86 -5.29
N GLY A 184 5.77 -33.78 -5.99
CA GLY A 184 4.79 -32.71 -5.80
C GLY A 184 4.23 -32.70 -4.38
N PHE A 185 3.88 -33.87 -3.84
CA PHE A 185 3.41 -34.04 -2.47
C PHE A 185 4.45 -33.59 -1.43
N ASP A 186 5.68 -34.10 -1.53
CA ASP A 186 6.79 -33.77 -0.61
C ASP A 186 7.12 -32.27 -0.63
N ARG A 187 7.14 -31.66 -1.83
CA ARG A 187 7.31 -30.21 -2.01
C ARG A 187 6.19 -29.43 -1.35
N GLY A 188 4.95 -29.85 -1.53
CA GLY A 188 3.77 -29.23 -0.92
C GLY A 188 3.83 -29.24 0.60
N ILE A 189 4.16 -30.39 1.20
CA ILE A 189 4.32 -30.51 2.65
C ILE A 189 5.45 -29.60 3.13
N LEU A 190 6.60 -29.63 2.47
CA LEU A 190 7.75 -28.82 2.91
C LEU A 190 7.45 -27.33 2.81
N ALA A 191 6.71 -26.89 1.79
CA ALA A 191 6.29 -25.51 1.62
C ALA A 191 5.31 -25.07 2.72
N ALA A 192 4.27 -25.87 2.97
CA ALA A 192 3.28 -25.60 4.00
C ALA A 192 3.91 -25.54 5.40
N THR A 193 4.72 -26.55 5.75
CA THR A 193 5.38 -26.65 7.05
C THR A 193 6.46 -25.61 7.26
N LEU A 194 7.19 -25.20 6.20
CA LEU A 194 8.13 -24.09 6.30
C LEU A 194 7.38 -22.78 6.55
N GLY A 195 6.26 -22.56 5.85
CA GLY A 195 5.38 -21.41 6.10
C GLY A 195 5.00 -21.30 7.58
N SER A 196 4.45 -22.38 8.15
CA SER A 196 4.12 -22.46 9.58
C SER A 196 5.33 -22.25 10.50
N PHE A 197 6.50 -22.81 10.16
CA PHE A 197 7.73 -22.59 10.92
C PHE A 197 8.12 -21.11 10.98
N THR A 198 8.05 -20.40 9.85
CA THR A 198 8.45 -18.99 9.81
C THR A 198 7.59 -18.09 10.71
N GLN A 199 6.32 -18.44 10.91
CA GLN A 199 5.41 -17.72 11.80
C GLN A 199 5.79 -17.85 13.27
N VAL A 200 6.47 -18.94 13.65
CA VAL A 200 6.71 -19.29 15.06
C VAL A 200 8.17 -19.18 15.48
N ALA A 201 9.09 -19.25 14.52
CA ALA A 201 10.54 -19.25 14.76
C ALA A 201 11.03 -18.00 15.51
N THR A 202 10.34 -16.88 15.36
CA THR A 202 10.75 -15.57 15.89
C THR A 202 9.75 -14.94 16.85
N GLU A 203 8.81 -15.72 17.39
CA GLU A 203 7.84 -15.23 18.36
C GLU A 203 8.50 -14.64 19.61
N GLY A 204 7.97 -13.51 20.07
CA GLY A 204 8.49 -12.77 21.22
C GLY A 204 9.80 -12.01 20.97
N MET A 205 10.40 -12.12 19.77
CA MET A 205 11.57 -11.35 19.38
C MET A 205 11.20 -9.93 18.92
N THR A 206 12.07 -8.96 19.20
CA THR A 206 11.97 -7.60 18.64
C THR A 206 12.26 -7.60 17.14
N PRO A 207 11.78 -6.62 16.35
CA PRO A 207 12.03 -6.57 14.89
C PRO A 207 13.50 -6.75 14.51
N LYS A 208 14.42 -6.09 15.23
CA LYS A 208 15.87 -6.25 15.03
C LYS A 208 16.34 -7.69 15.27
N GLN A 209 15.89 -8.32 16.35
CA GLN A 209 16.24 -9.71 16.66
C GLN A 209 15.68 -10.69 15.62
N LYS A 210 14.48 -10.44 15.07
CA LYS A 210 13.92 -11.24 13.98
C LYS A 210 14.79 -11.16 12.73
N GLN A 211 15.15 -9.95 12.33
CA GLN A 211 16.04 -9.71 11.19
C GLN A 211 17.41 -10.40 11.40
N ASP A 212 18.00 -10.26 12.59
CA ASP A 212 19.27 -10.90 12.94
C ASP A 212 19.17 -12.43 12.92
N TYR A 213 18.08 -12.99 13.46
CA TYR A 213 17.81 -14.42 13.45
C TYR A 213 17.70 -14.96 12.02
N TRP A 214 16.92 -14.31 11.16
CA TRP A 214 16.74 -14.76 9.78
C TRP A 214 18.03 -14.62 8.96
N ASN A 215 18.78 -13.54 9.14
CA ASN A 215 20.10 -13.40 8.51
C ASN A 215 21.05 -14.55 8.89
N GLN A 216 21.10 -14.92 10.18
CA GLN A 216 21.92 -16.05 10.63
C GLN A 216 21.41 -17.40 10.12
N TRP A 217 20.10 -17.53 9.95
CA TRP A 217 19.48 -18.71 9.37
C TRP A 217 19.86 -18.84 7.88
N PHE A 218 19.76 -17.75 7.11
CA PHE A 218 20.15 -17.70 5.69
C PHE A 218 21.65 -17.93 5.49
N ASP A 219 22.51 -17.39 6.36
CA ASP A 219 23.96 -17.63 6.31
C ASP A 219 24.31 -19.13 6.43
N LYS A 220 23.43 -19.92 7.06
CA LYS A 220 23.57 -21.37 7.21
C LYS A 220 22.77 -22.16 6.18
N PHE A 221 21.91 -21.50 5.40
CA PHE A 221 21.14 -22.11 4.32
C PHE A 221 22.02 -22.18 3.06
N ALA A 222 23.01 -23.05 3.12
CA ALA A 222 24.03 -23.22 2.09
C ALA A 222 24.23 -24.72 1.81
N LEU A 223 24.38 -25.08 0.53
CA LEU A 223 24.78 -26.44 0.14
C LEU A 223 26.28 -26.66 0.37
N ASP A 224 27.07 -25.63 0.06
CA ASP A 224 28.49 -25.53 0.34
C ASP A 224 28.74 -24.17 1.03
N PRO A 225 28.82 -24.16 2.37
CA PRO A 225 29.04 -22.93 3.13
C PRO A 225 30.34 -22.21 2.78
N ASP A 226 31.36 -22.95 2.35
CA ASP A 226 32.70 -22.42 2.10
C ASP A 226 32.83 -21.77 0.72
N HIS A 227 32.03 -22.22 -0.27
CA HIS A 227 32.17 -21.76 -1.66
C HIS A 227 30.92 -21.09 -2.25
N GLN A 228 29.71 -21.50 -1.85
CA GLN A 228 28.47 -21.05 -2.49
C GLN A 228 27.65 -20.10 -1.62
N GLY A 229 27.81 -20.17 -0.29
CA GLY A 229 27.05 -19.33 0.64
C GLY A 229 25.54 -19.58 0.53
N PHE A 230 24.74 -18.53 0.76
CA PHE A 230 23.28 -18.63 0.74
C PHE A 230 22.75 -19.02 -0.65
N ARG A 231 21.81 -19.99 -0.69
CA ARG A 231 21.18 -20.53 -1.90
C ARG A 231 19.70 -20.16 -2.01
N PRO A 232 19.35 -18.93 -2.40
CA PRO A 232 17.94 -18.49 -2.45
C PRO A 232 17.10 -19.30 -3.44
N ASP A 233 17.70 -19.79 -4.53
CA ASP A 233 17.07 -20.64 -5.55
C ASP A 233 16.53 -21.96 -5.01
N ARG A 234 17.05 -22.44 -3.87
CA ARG A 234 16.56 -23.65 -3.20
C ARG A 234 15.51 -23.36 -2.14
N LEU A 235 15.38 -22.10 -1.71
CA LEU A 235 14.41 -21.68 -0.69
C LEU A 235 13.13 -21.09 -1.29
N ILE A 236 13.28 -20.21 -2.29
CA ILE A 236 12.18 -19.43 -2.86
C ILE A 236 11.05 -20.29 -3.46
N PRO A 237 11.31 -21.46 -4.09
CA PRO A 237 10.24 -22.29 -4.61
C PRO A 237 9.26 -22.79 -3.53
N LEU A 238 9.69 -22.85 -2.26
CA LEU A 238 8.83 -23.20 -1.13
C LEU A 238 7.85 -22.10 -0.72
N LEU A 239 8.05 -20.85 -1.18
CA LEU A 239 7.21 -19.74 -0.76
C LEU A 239 5.80 -19.80 -1.36
N GLU A 240 5.65 -20.39 -2.54
CA GLU A 240 4.36 -20.42 -3.23
C GLU A 240 3.34 -21.35 -2.56
N GLY A 241 3.80 -22.50 -2.09
CA GLY A 241 2.98 -23.51 -1.40
C GLY A 241 2.77 -23.26 0.10
N GLY A 242 3.40 -22.21 0.65
CA GLY A 242 3.30 -21.85 2.07
C GLY A 242 2.63 -20.50 2.32
N THR A 243 2.49 -20.15 3.60
CA THR A 243 2.13 -18.79 4.05
C THR A 243 3.24 -18.21 4.95
N PRO A 244 4.39 -17.83 4.37
CA PRO A 244 5.53 -17.38 5.16
C PRO A 244 5.21 -16.11 5.96
N ASP A 245 5.86 -15.98 7.12
CA ASP A 245 5.74 -14.81 7.97
C ASP A 245 6.26 -13.54 7.28
N LYS A 246 5.66 -12.40 7.65
CA LYS A 246 6.04 -11.08 7.15
C LYS A 246 7.53 -10.81 7.35
N ASP A 247 8.06 -11.02 8.56
CA ASP A 247 9.43 -10.67 8.90
C ASP A 247 10.44 -11.61 8.21
N PHE A 248 10.04 -12.86 7.94
CA PHE A 248 10.83 -13.78 7.12
C PHE A 248 10.91 -13.30 5.66
N LEU A 249 9.78 -12.92 5.06
CA LEU A 249 9.73 -12.44 3.67
C LEU A 249 10.54 -11.15 3.48
N VAL A 250 10.44 -10.20 4.42
CA VAL A 250 11.24 -8.96 4.41
C VAL A 250 12.73 -9.29 4.51
N ALA A 251 13.11 -10.13 5.48
CA ALA A 251 14.52 -10.53 5.66
C ALA A 251 15.08 -11.24 4.42
N LEU A 252 14.29 -12.11 3.80
CA LEU A 252 14.67 -12.82 2.57
C LEU A 252 14.83 -11.84 1.40
N GLY A 253 13.88 -10.94 1.20
CA GLY A 253 13.96 -9.89 0.18
C GLY A 253 15.19 -9.00 0.37
N ASP A 254 15.40 -8.50 1.59
CA ASP A 254 16.59 -7.69 1.94
C ASP A 254 17.89 -8.44 1.72
N ARG A 255 17.89 -9.76 1.93
CA ARG A 255 19.07 -10.59 1.73
C ARG A 255 19.42 -10.73 0.26
N VAL A 256 18.44 -11.10 -0.58
CA VAL A 256 18.59 -11.23 -2.03
C VAL A 256 19.10 -9.96 -2.69
N PHE A 257 18.64 -8.79 -2.23
CA PHE A 257 19.00 -7.49 -2.81
C PHE A 257 20.14 -6.76 -2.08
N ARG A 258 20.86 -7.44 -1.17
CA ARG A 258 21.96 -6.83 -0.42
C ARG A 258 23.13 -6.47 -1.34
N GLU A 259 23.45 -5.18 -1.44
CA GLU A 259 24.58 -4.65 -2.25
C GLU A 259 25.94 -5.33 -1.93
N LYS A 260 26.14 -5.79 -0.69
CA LYS A 260 27.37 -6.41 -0.19
C LYS A 260 27.12 -7.83 0.32
N SER A 261 26.63 -8.72 -0.53
CA SER A 261 26.59 -10.15 -0.20
C SER A 261 27.99 -10.77 -0.35
N ARG A 262 28.28 -11.80 0.45
CA ARG A 262 29.58 -12.52 0.37
C ARG A 262 29.75 -13.29 -0.94
N THR A 263 28.64 -13.74 -1.54
CA THR A 263 28.64 -14.72 -2.63
C THR A 263 27.82 -14.29 -3.85
N HIS A 264 27.46 -13.01 -4.00
CA HIS A 264 26.64 -12.51 -5.13
C HIS A 264 25.38 -13.38 -5.35
N GLU A 265 24.51 -13.41 -4.34
CA GLU A 265 23.36 -14.34 -4.27
C GLU A 265 22.38 -14.20 -5.45
N ASN A 266 22.36 -13.03 -6.11
CA ASN A 266 21.58 -12.77 -7.31
C ASN A 266 21.96 -13.68 -8.50
N GLN A 267 23.16 -14.28 -8.50
CA GLN A 267 23.58 -15.21 -9.55
C GLN A 267 22.67 -16.45 -9.64
N PHE A 268 22.00 -16.80 -8.55
CA PHE A 268 21.12 -17.97 -8.48
C PHE A 268 19.66 -17.66 -8.85
N MET A 269 19.29 -16.39 -9.05
CA MET A 269 17.88 -15.97 -9.05
C MET A 269 17.18 -16.04 -10.42
N ASN A 270 17.93 -16.19 -11.52
CA ASN A 270 17.35 -16.19 -12.88
C ASN A 270 16.63 -17.51 -13.25
N GLY A 271 16.65 -18.52 -12.37
CA GLY A 271 16.06 -19.83 -12.63
C GLY A 271 16.75 -20.61 -13.77
N SER A 272 16.13 -21.71 -14.18
CA SER A 272 16.43 -22.51 -15.37
C SER A 272 15.13 -22.97 -16.02
N GLU A 273 15.17 -23.40 -17.28
CA GLU A 273 13.99 -23.87 -18.02
C GLU A 273 13.48 -25.26 -17.57
N HIS A 274 13.93 -25.77 -16.42
CA HIS A 274 13.69 -27.15 -15.99
C HIS A 274 12.39 -27.38 -15.20
N GLY A 275 11.46 -26.43 -15.21
CA GLY A 275 10.12 -26.58 -14.64
C GLY A 275 9.80 -25.58 -13.53
N PRO A 276 8.55 -25.58 -13.01
CA PRO A 276 8.04 -24.54 -12.11
C PRO A 276 8.86 -24.32 -10.85
N TRP A 277 9.56 -25.34 -10.37
CA TRP A 277 10.43 -25.21 -9.20
C TRP A 277 11.67 -24.39 -9.49
N ASN A 278 12.19 -24.50 -10.70
CA ASN A 278 13.38 -23.81 -11.15
C ASN A 278 13.04 -22.58 -12.00
N ASP A 279 11.78 -22.14 -12.08
CA ASP A 279 11.38 -20.92 -12.77
C ASP A 279 12.09 -19.67 -12.21
N ASP A 280 11.83 -18.51 -12.81
CA ASP A 280 12.37 -17.23 -12.39
C ASP A 280 12.12 -16.93 -10.89
N HIS A 281 13.16 -17.12 -10.07
CA HIS A 281 13.03 -16.98 -8.62
C HIS A 281 12.75 -15.54 -8.19
N PHE A 282 13.08 -14.53 -9.00
CA PHE A 282 12.62 -13.17 -8.75
C PHE A 282 11.09 -13.07 -8.83
N SER A 283 10.48 -13.65 -9.86
CA SER A 283 9.02 -13.71 -10.02
C SER A 283 8.35 -14.44 -8.85
N GLN A 284 8.91 -15.56 -8.41
CA GLN A 284 8.41 -16.31 -7.26
C GLN A 284 8.52 -15.51 -5.96
N LEU A 285 9.66 -14.87 -5.69
CA LEU A 285 9.86 -14.03 -4.51
C LEU A 285 8.92 -12.84 -4.50
N PHE A 286 8.79 -12.12 -5.62
CA PHE A 286 7.87 -11.00 -5.73
C PHE A 286 6.41 -11.45 -5.59
N THR A 287 6.04 -12.60 -6.15
CA THR A 287 4.72 -13.19 -5.94
C THR A 287 4.46 -13.46 -4.45
N ALA A 288 5.42 -14.05 -3.74
CA ALA A 288 5.30 -14.30 -2.31
C ALA A 288 5.18 -13.01 -1.49
N LEU A 289 6.01 -12.00 -1.77
CA LEU A 289 5.92 -10.67 -1.15
C LEU A 289 4.54 -10.02 -1.41
N SER A 290 4.02 -10.09 -2.63
CA SER A 290 2.74 -9.47 -3.00
C SER A 290 1.53 -10.06 -2.27
N LYS A 291 1.59 -11.34 -1.86
CA LYS A 291 0.55 -11.99 -1.06
C LYS A 291 0.49 -11.46 0.38
N ASN A 292 1.51 -10.74 0.84
CA ASN A 292 1.59 -10.13 2.17
C ASN A 292 1.85 -8.62 2.06
N PRO A 293 0.80 -7.77 2.04
CA PRO A 293 0.94 -6.32 1.87
C PRO A 293 1.90 -5.64 2.86
N SER A 294 1.96 -6.11 4.11
CA SER A 294 2.88 -5.58 5.12
C SER A 294 4.33 -5.94 4.81
N ALA A 295 4.58 -7.15 4.30
CA ALA A 295 5.94 -7.55 3.88
C ALA A 295 6.37 -6.77 2.64
N ALA A 296 5.47 -6.64 1.66
CA ALA A 296 5.71 -5.85 0.45
C ALA A 296 6.06 -4.39 0.80
N GLY A 297 5.31 -3.74 1.69
CA GLY A 297 5.56 -2.34 2.01
C GLY A 297 6.84 -2.09 2.82
N GLU A 298 7.16 -2.96 3.78
CA GLU A 298 8.42 -2.85 4.53
C GLU A 298 9.63 -3.16 3.64
N TRP A 299 9.52 -4.16 2.77
CA TRP A 299 10.55 -4.45 1.78
C TRP A 299 10.79 -3.26 0.82
N MET A 300 9.72 -2.59 0.35
CA MET A 300 9.86 -1.38 -0.46
C MET A 300 10.60 -0.26 0.29
N GLU A 301 10.28 -0.06 1.57
CA GLU A 301 10.95 0.94 2.42
C GLU A 301 12.44 0.64 2.60
N HIS A 302 12.81 -0.63 2.75
CA HIS A 302 14.20 -1.06 2.91
C HIS A 302 14.99 -1.00 1.61
N ASN A 303 14.33 -1.17 0.46
CA ASN A 303 14.97 -1.33 -0.85
C ASN A 303 14.56 -0.23 -1.87
N PRO A 304 14.60 1.07 -1.51
CA PRO A 304 14.06 2.14 -2.37
C PRO A 304 14.80 2.25 -3.71
N LYS A 305 16.10 1.95 -3.76
CA LYS A 305 16.88 1.95 -5.01
C LYS A 305 16.47 0.83 -5.96
N ILE A 306 16.14 -0.35 -5.44
CA ILE A 306 15.69 -1.50 -6.24
C ILE A 306 14.29 -1.22 -6.78
N VAL A 307 13.42 -0.64 -5.94
CA VAL A 307 12.09 -0.18 -6.37
C VAL A 307 12.22 0.83 -7.49
N ASP A 308 13.04 1.87 -7.30
CA ASP A 308 13.26 2.92 -8.30
C ASP A 308 13.79 2.35 -9.61
N ALA A 309 14.86 1.56 -9.57
CA ALA A 309 15.44 0.95 -10.77
C ALA A 309 14.44 0.01 -11.47
N GLY A 310 13.66 -0.79 -10.71
CA GLY A 310 12.72 -1.76 -11.25
C GLY A 310 11.53 -1.16 -12.00
N ILE A 311 11.24 0.12 -11.82
CA ILE A 311 10.17 0.83 -12.53
C ILE A 311 10.54 1.14 -13.99
N TYR A 312 11.83 1.21 -14.30
CA TYR A 312 12.33 1.68 -15.60
C TYR A 312 13.06 0.56 -16.38
N PRO A 313 13.18 0.68 -17.71
CA PRO A 313 13.97 -0.23 -18.53
C PRO A 313 15.40 -0.40 -18.01
N GLY A 314 15.90 -1.64 -18.02
CA GLY A 314 17.21 -2.00 -17.46
C GLY A 314 17.18 -2.35 -15.97
N GLY A 315 16.07 -2.08 -15.28
CA GLY A 315 15.82 -2.55 -13.91
C GLY A 315 15.61 -4.05 -13.79
N ILE A 316 15.59 -4.55 -12.55
CA ILE A 316 15.45 -5.98 -12.27
C ILE A 316 14.15 -6.59 -12.83
N ALA A 317 13.09 -5.79 -12.90
CA ALA A 317 11.78 -6.21 -13.36
C ALA A 317 11.71 -6.40 -14.89
N HIS A 318 12.52 -5.65 -15.66
CA HIS A 318 12.37 -5.56 -17.12
C HIS A 318 12.76 -6.83 -17.88
N SER A 319 13.59 -7.70 -17.30
CA SER A 319 14.19 -8.82 -18.04
C SER A 319 13.22 -9.97 -18.36
N ASN A 320 12.05 -10.02 -17.73
CA ASN A 320 11.07 -11.09 -17.91
C ASN A 320 9.64 -10.55 -17.64
N PRO A 321 8.66 -10.76 -18.55
CA PRO A 321 7.28 -10.28 -18.35
C PRO A 321 6.57 -10.77 -17.08
N GLU A 322 6.76 -12.02 -16.67
CA GLU A 322 6.18 -12.53 -15.42
C GLU A 322 6.86 -11.91 -14.20
N ARG A 323 8.16 -11.62 -14.31
CA ARG A 323 8.90 -10.90 -13.27
C ARG A 323 8.43 -9.46 -13.14
N GLU A 324 8.23 -8.78 -14.27
CA GLU A 324 7.65 -7.44 -14.33
C GLU A 324 6.28 -7.42 -13.64
N LYS A 325 5.41 -8.37 -14.00
CA LYS A 325 4.08 -8.52 -13.43
C LYS A 325 4.12 -8.78 -11.91
N ALA A 326 4.97 -9.71 -11.46
CA ALA A 326 5.10 -10.02 -10.05
C ALA A 326 5.65 -8.82 -9.25
N PHE A 327 6.65 -8.12 -9.80
CA PHE A 327 7.23 -6.92 -9.20
C PHE A 327 6.17 -5.82 -9.00
N PHE A 328 5.37 -5.51 -10.00
CA PHE A 328 4.32 -4.50 -9.87
C PHE A 328 3.20 -4.91 -8.91
N LYS A 329 2.91 -6.22 -8.77
CA LYS A 329 2.03 -6.71 -7.69
C LYS A 329 2.62 -6.46 -6.30
N VAL A 330 3.94 -6.53 -6.11
CA VAL A 330 4.58 -6.11 -4.84
C VAL A 330 4.36 -4.63 -4.59
N LEU A 331 4.61 -3.78 -5.59
CA LEU A 331 4.44 -2.34 -5.43
C LEU A 331 2.97 -1.98 -5.11
N GLN A 332 2.02 -2.63 -5.79
CA GLN A 332 0.58 -2.48 -5.55
C GLN A 332 0.19 -2.96 -4.15
N ALA A 333 0.70 -4.12 -3.70
CA ALA A 333 0.46 -4.64 -2.36
C ALA A 333 1.05 -3.73 -1.28
N GLY A 334 2.28 -3.25 -1.46
CA GLY A 334 2.99 -2.37 -0.52
C GLY A 334 2.52 -0.92 -0.48
N THR A 335 1.57 -0.55 -1.36
CA THR A 335 0.94 0.78 -1.40
C THR A 335 -0.57 0.67 -1.18
N ILE A 336 -1.33 0.22 -2.18
CA ILE A 336 -2.80 0.16 -2.15
C ILE A 336 -3.28 -0.92 -1.17
N GLY A 337 -2.71 -2.11 -1.23
CA GLY A 337 -3.07 -3.23 -0.36
C GLY A 337 -2.79 -2.93 1.11
N LEU A 338 -1.60 -2.38 1.38
CA LEU A 338 -1.12 -2.05 2.71
C LEU A 338 -1.93 -0.95 3.38
N GLY A 339 -2.50 -0.01 2.61
CA GLY A 339 -3.32 1.08 3.16
C GLY A 339 -4.54 0.63 3.98
N LYS A 340 -4.90 -0.67 3.97
CA LYS A 340 -5.92 -1.26 4.85
C LYS A 340 -5.43 -1.53 6.27
N THR A 341 -4.14 -1.78 6.46
CA THR A 341 -3.54 -2.19 7.75
C THR A 341 -2.48 -1.21 8.25
N ASP A 342 -1.75 -0.55 7.36
CA ASP A 342 -0.76 0.48 7.69
C ASP A 342 -0.80 1.63 6.67
N HIS A 343 -1.64 2.63 6.96
CA HIS A 343 -1.84 3.78 6.08
C HIS A 343 -0.57 4.63 5.92
N ALA A 344 0.18 4.82 7.01
CA ALA A 344 1.34 5.71 7.01
C ALA A 344 2.48 5.16 6.15
N LEU A 345 2.75 3.84 6.23
CA LEU A 345 3.74 3.21 5.38
C LEU A 345 3.29 3.15 3.91
N ALA A 346 2.02 2.89 3.65
CA ALA A 346 1.43 2.94 2.31
C ALA A 346 1.58 4.33 1.65
N GLU A 347 1.30 5.40 2.39
CA GLU A 347 1.47 6.78 1.93
C GLU A 347 2.94 7.13 1.70
N LYS A 348 3.82 6.72 2.62
CA LYS A 348 5.27 6.88 2.45
C LYS A 348 5.75 6.24 1.15
N ASN A 349 5.36 4.99 0.91
CA ASN A 349 5.74 4.26 -0.30
C ASN A 349 5.15 4.90 -1.56
N THR A 350 3.90 5.36 -1.50
CA THR A 350 3.27 6.08 -2.62
C THR A 350 4.00 7.40 -2.91
N ALA A 351 4.33 8.18 -1.87
CA ALA A 351 5.04 9.44 -2.02
C ALA A 351 6.43 9.24 -2.64
N MET A 352 7.15 8.20 -2.23
CA MET A 352 8.44 7.83 -2.82
C MET A 352 8.31 7.60 -4.33
N LEU A 353 7.33 6.80 -4.78
CA LEU A 353 7.10 6.53 -6.21
C LEU A 353 6.77 7.81 -6.99
N VAL A 354 5.90 8.65 -6.44
CA VAL A 354 5.47 9.91 -7.05
C VAL A 354 6.62 10.91 -7.19
N ILE A 355 7.43 11.06 -6.14
CA ILE A 355 8.57 11.99 -6.10
C ILE A 355 9.72 11.49 -6.98
N ASN A 356 10.00 10.18 -6.98
CA ASN A 356 11.02 9.61 -7.84
C ASN A 356 10.67 9.78 -9.33
N ASN A 357 9.41 9.57 -9.71
CA ASN A 357 8.99 9.84 -11.08
C ASN A 357 9.19 11.32 -11.48
N PHE A 358 8.87 12.25 -10.57
CA PHE A 358 9.11 13.67 -10.79
C PHE A 358 10.60 14.01 -10.94
N HIS A 359 11.46 13.34 -10.17
CA HIS A 359 12.91 13.44 -10.31
C HIS A 359 13.39 12.93 -11.67
N HIS A 360 12.97 11.74 -12.07
CA HIS A 360 13.33 11.10 -13.35
C HIS A 360 12.99 12.00 -14.55
N GLN A 361 11.82 12.64 -14.54
CA GLN A 361 11.44 13.56 -15.63
C GLN A 361 12.26 14.86 -15.68
N LYS A 362 12.90 15.24 -14.56
CA LYS A 362 13.71 16.46 -14.44
C LYS A 362 15.20 16.22 -14.64
N ASP A 363 15.68 15.00 -14.43
CA ASP A 363 17.09 14.67 -14.66
C ASP A 363 17.38 14.58 -16.16
N ASP A 364 18.25 15.46 -16.66
CA ASP A 364 18.63 15.50 -18.08
C ASP A 364 19.26 14.18 -18.57
N ASN A 365 19.83 13.36 -17.67
CA ASN A 365 20.42 12.06 -18.01
C ASN A 365 19.37 10.95 -18.11
N LEU A 366 18.20 11.14 -17.49
CA LEU A 366 17.09 10.18 -17.46
C LEU A 366 15.96 10.61 -18.40
N LYS A 367 16.08 11.81 -18.99
CA LYS A 367 15.12 12.36 -19.95
C LYS A 367 14.95 11.43 -21.15
N GLY A 368 13.72 10.94 -21.33
CA GLY A 368 13.36 10.01 -22.40
C GLY A 368 13.37 8.53 -21.96
N LEU A 369 13.86 8.22 -20.76
CA LEU A 369 13.62 6.93 -20.12
C LEU A 369 12.22 6.96 -19.49
N HIS A 370 11.32 6.15 -20.03
CA HIS A 370 9.94 6.05 -19.55
C HIS A 370 9.76 4.85 -18.63
N ALA A 371 8.84 4.96 -17.70
CA ALA A 371 8.46 3.87 -16.81
C ALA A 371 7.89 2.69 -17.63
N LEU A 372 8.07 1.47 -17.14
CA LEU A 372 7.52 0.27 -17.77
C LEU A 372 5.97 0.34 -17.80
N PRO A 373 5.30 -0.32 -18.77
CA PRO A 373 3.84 -0.29 -18.87
C PRO A 373 3.13 -0.67 -17.56
N GLY A 374 3.63 -1.68 -16.82
CA GLY A 374 3.07 -2.06 -15.53
C GLY A 374 3.16 -0.95 -14.46
N ALA A 375 4.21 -0.10 -14.49
CA ALA A 375 4.32 1.06 -13.62
C ALA A 375 3.31 2.15 -13.98
N GLN A 376 3.13 2.40 -15.28
CA GLN A 376 2.20 3.42 -15.78
C GLN A 376 0.75 3.09 -15.39
N VAL A 377 0.38 1.81 -15.41
CA VAL A 377 -0.89 1.30 -14.85
C VAL A 377 -0.95 1.49 -13.34
N LEU A 378 0.06 1.06 -12.58
CA LEU A 378 0.12 1.27 -11.13
C LEU A 378 -0.04 2.76 -10.76
N TYR A 379 0.56 3.67 -11.50
CA TYR A 379 0.45 5.11 -11.27
C TYR A 379 -1.00 5.60 -11.40
N SER A 380 -1.76 5.08 -12.37
CA SER A 380 -3.19 5.39 -12.50
C SER A 380 -4.00 4.95 -11.28
N GLU A 381 -3.69 3.78 -10.73
CA GLU A 381 -4.35 3.24 -9.55
C GLU A 381 -3.99 4.04 -8.28
N LEU A 382 -2.73 4.45 -8.14
CA LEU A 382 -2.26 5.29 -7.05
C LEU A 382 -2.92 6.67 -7.09
N MET A 383 -3.08 7.27 -8.28
CA MET A 383 -3.85 8.51 -8.45
C MET A 383 -5.33 8.33 -8.09
N ALA A 384 -5.96 7.25 -8.53
CA ALA A 384 -7.35 6.96 -8.18
C ALA A 384 -7.53 6.79 -6.66
N LYS A 385 -6.61 6.06 -6.01
CA LYS A 385 -6.58 5.87 -4.55
C LYS A 385 -6.37 7.20 -3.80
N ASN A 386 -5.54 8.09 -4.34
CA ASN A 386 -5.20 9.38 -3.75
C ASN A 386 -5.95 10.56 -4.39
N TRP A 387 -7.10 10.30 -5.04
CA TRP A 387 -7.81 11.29 -5.84
C TRP A 387 -8.11 12.58 -5.07
N LYS A 388 -8.58 12.46 -3.83
CA LYS A 388 -8.89 13.62 -2.98
C LYS A 388 -7.66 14.47 -2.66
N ALA A 389 -6.51 13.84 -2.43
CA ALA A 389 -5.27 14.55 -2.15
C ALA A 389 -4.75 15.26 -3.40
N MET A 390 -4.83 14.62 -4.57
CA MET A 390 -4.50 15.23 -5.85
C MET A 390 -5.45 16.40 -6.20
N GLU A 391 -6.76 16.20 -6.07
CA GLU A 391 -7.77 17.24 -6.27
C GLU A 391 -7.56 18.41 -5.31
N GLY A 392 -7.29 18.12 -4.03
CA GLY A 392 -6.92 19.13 -3.03
C GLY A 392 -5.66 19.89 -3.45
N ALA A 393 -4.63 19.19 -3.91
CA ALA A 393 -3.39 19.81 -4.37
C ALA A 393 -3.60 20.78 -5.54
N ILE A 394 -4.39 20.36 -6.55
CA ILE A 394 -4.65 21.14 -7.77
C ILE A 394 -5.57 22.33 -7.50
N THR A 395 -6.60 22.12 -6.68
CA THR A 395 -7.65 23.14 -6.44
C THR A 395 -7.35 24.04 -5.25
N SER A 396 -6.34 23.72 -4.45
CA SER A 396 -5.97 24.53 -3.30
C SER A 396 -5.28 25.84 -3.73
N PRO A 397 -5.73 26.99 -3.22
CA PRO A 397 -5.00 28.25 -3.34
C PRO A 397 -3.70 28.26 -2.52
N ALA A 398 -3.49 27.30 -1.63
CA ALA A 398 -2.32 27.16 -0.78
C ALA A 398 -1.32 26.09 -1.29
N GLN A 399 -1.43 25.71 -2.56
CA GLN A 399 -0.66 24.60 -3.15
C GLN A 399 0.86 24.82 -3.18
N ASP A 400 1.32 26.08 -3.11
CA ASP A 400 2.75 26.42 -3.12
C ASP A 400 3.48 25.96 -1.84
N GLY A 401 2.74 25.65 -0.77
CA GLY A 401 3.29 25.03 0.43
C GLY A 401 3.43 23.50 0.35
N TYR A 402 2.82 22.85 -0.64
CA TYR A 402 2.92 21.39 -0.78
C TYR A 402 4.31 20.97 -1.25
N TRP A 403 4.65 19.70 -0.98
CA TRP A 403 5.97 19.17 -1.28
C TRP A 403 6.29 19.26 -2.78
N ASN A 404 7.37 19.94 -3.14
CA ASN A 404 7.78 20.15 -4.54
C ASN A 404 9.23 19.73 -4.83
N SER A 405 9.91 19.09 -3.86
CA SER A 405 11.29 18.65 -4.06
C SER A 405 11.34 17.37 -4.89
N ASP A 406 12.28 17.35 -5.82
CA ASP A 406 12.68 16.20 -6.64
C ASP A 406 13.63 15.24 -5.92
N LYS A 407 13.94 15.47 -4.65
CA LYS A 407 14.79 14.56 -3.86
C LYS A 407 13.97 13.93 -2.76
N TRP A 408 13.86 12.60 -2.79
CA TRP A 408 13.22 11.87 -1.72
C TRP A 408 13.97 12.03 -0.39
N ASP A 409 13.30 12.63 0.59
CA ASP A 409 13.76 12.75 1.98
C ASP A 409 12.53 12.55 2.87
N PHE A 410 12.36 11.34 3.41
CA PHE A 410 11.19 11.00 4.21
C PHE A 410 11.01 11.92 5.43
N LYS A 411 12.10 12.34 6.07
CA LYS A 411 12.03 13.18 7.28
C LYS A 411 11.51 14.57 6.94
N LYS A 412 11.96 15.15 5.82
CA LYS A 412 11.46 16.45 5.35
C LYS A 412 10.05 16.32 4.79
N PHE A 413 9.77 15.26 4.01
CA PHE A 413 8.45 14.99 3.46
C PHE A 413 7.40 14.84 4.56
N SER A 414 7.65 13.98 5.55
CA SER A 414 6.72 13.76 6.67
C SER A 414 6.44 15.04 7.46
N LYS A 415 7.43 15.92 7.63
CA LYS A 415 7.24 17.22 8.28
C LYS A 415 6.38 18.20 7.48
N SER A 416 6.31 18.03 6.16
CA SER A 416 5.48 18.89 5.31
C SER A 416 4.04 18.39 5.19
N GLN A 417 3.70 17.19 5.67
CA GLN A 417 2.35 16.63 5.57
C GLN A 417 1.47 17.11 6.74
N ASN A 418 0.17 17.27 6.49
CA ASN A 418 -0.80 17.40 7.57
C ASN A 418 -1.20 16.01 8.09
N PRO A 419 -0.92 15.67 9.38
CA PRO A 419 -1.29 14.36 9.92
C PRO A 419 -2.81 14.15 10.05
N GLU A 420 -3.64 15.18 9.88
CA GLU A 420 -5.10 15.09 9.94
C GLU A 420 -5.75 14.85 8.57
N THR A 421 -5.00 15.03 7.48
CA THR A 421 -5.51 14.85 6.12
C THR A 421 -5.01 13.51 5.58
N PRO A 422 -5.90 12.58 5.17
CA PRO A 422 -5.46 11.37 4.50
C PRO A 422 -4.96 11.68 3.08
N GLY A 423 -3.89 11.00 2.68
CA GLY A 423 -3.24 11.08 1.38
C GLY A 423 -1.89 11.81 1.44
N ILE A 424 -1.28 11.98 0.26
CA ILE A 424 0.02 12.66 0.11
C ILE A 424 -0.16 14.10 -0.38
N GLU A 425 0.45 15.06 0.33
CA GLU A 425 0.45 16.49 0.02
C GLU A 425 1.70 16.86 -0.80
N VAL A 426 1.62 16.59 -2.10
CA VAL A 426 2.64 17.02 -3.09
C VAL A 426 2.09 18.11 -4.01
N SER A 427 2.97 18.90 -4.60
CA SER A 427 2.58 20.02 -5.44
C SER A 427 1.90 19.54 -6.74
N PRO A 428 1.11 20.40 -7.40
CA PRO A 428 0.50 20.08 -8.68
C PRO A 428 1.52 19.66 -9.73
N ASP A 429 2.71 20.25 -9.76
CA ASP A 429 3.74 19.87 -10.75
C ASP A 429 4.23 18.44 -10.55
N VAL A 430 4.30 17.98 -9.29
CA VAL A 430 4.66 16.60 -8.96
C VAL A 430 3.54 15.65 -9.42
N TRP A 431 2.27 15.97 -9.13
CA TRP A 431 1.13 15.22 -9.64
C TRP A 431 1.06 15.24 -11.18
N GLN A 432 1.38 16.37 -11.79
CA GLN A 432 1.35 16.60 -13.23
C GLN A 432 2.35 15.70 -13.96
N ALA A 433 3.56 15.56 -13.43
CA ALA A 433 4.56 14.62 -13.92
C ALA A 433 4.09 13.17 -13.79
N PHE A 434 3.47 12.84 -12.67
CA PHE A 434 2.97 11.49 -12.39
C PHE A 434 1.86 11.07 -13.36
N ILE A 435 0.89 11.95 -13.62
CA ILE A 435 -0.16 11.69 -14.60
C ILE A 435 0.37 11.62 -16.03
N GLN A 436 1.32 12.49 -16.40
CA GLN A 436 1.95 12.45 -17.74
C GLN A 436 2.64 11.12 -18.00
N GLU A 437 3.31 10.56 -17.00
CA GLU A 437 3.93 9.24 -17.16
C GLU A 437 2.88 8.14 -17.23
N SER A 438 1.87 8.19 -16.36
CA SER A 438 0.81 7.19 -16.31
C SER A 438 0.03 7.06 -17.62
N ILE A 439 -0.38 8.20 -18.22
CA ILE A 439 -1.22 8.19 -19.41
C ILE A 439 -0.46 7.89 -20.71
N ARG A 440 0.83 7.56 -20.65
CA ARG A 440 1.55 6.99 -21.81
C ARG A 440 1.04 5.60 -22.16
N GLU A 441 0.55 4.85 -21.17
CA GLU A 441 -0.08 3.56 -21.37
C GLU A 441 -1.57 3.76 -21.72
N PRO A 442 -2.09 3.20 -22.84
CA PRO A 442 -3.47 3.42 -23.27
C PRO A 442 -4.56 3.01 -22.27
N HIS A 443 -4.40 1.92 -21.51
CA HIS A 443 -5.39 1.50 -20.51
C HIS A 443 -5.42 2.48 -19.33
N ALA A 444 -4.24 2.88 -18.83
CA ALA A 444 -4.09 3.88 -17.79
C ALA A 444 -4.69 5.23 -18.22
N ALA A 445 -4.41 5.67 -19.44
CA ALA A 445 -5.01 6.87 -20.03
C ALA A 445 -6.54 6.78 -20.12
N GLY A 446 -7.08 5.65 -20.57
CA GLY A 446 -8.54 5.44 -20.63
C GLY A 446 -9.19 5.42 -19.24
N ALA A 447 -8.55 4.80 -18.25
CA ALA A 447 -8.99 4.79 -16.86
C ALA A 447 -8.98 6.20 -16.24
N MET A 448 -7.88 6.95 -16.40
CA MET A 448 -7.77 8.32 -15.92
C MET A 448 -8.76 9.24 -16.63
N SER A 449 -8.95 9.09 -17.94
CA SER A 449 -9.94 9.86 -18.68
C SER A 449 -11.35 9.65 -18.14
N ALA A 450 -11.74 8.40 -17.83
CA ALA A 450 -13.03 8.10 -17.21
C ALA A 450 -13.16 8.73 -15.81
N LEU A 451 -12.07 8.74 -15.04
CA LEU A 451 -12.00 9.35 -13.71
C LEU A 451 -12.13 10.88 -13.74
N PHE A 452 -11.49 11.54 -14.70
CA PHE A 452 -11.67 12.99 -14.88
C PHE A 452 -13.07 13.33 -15.41
N ASP A 453 -13.62 12.54 -16.33
CA ASP A 453 -14.95 12.78 -16.89
C ASP A 453 -16.04 12.70 -15.83
N SER A 454 -16.04 11.67 -14.98
CA SER A 454 -17.07 11.60 -13.93
C SER A 454 -16.81 12.60 -12.78
N ASN A 455 -15.56 13.01 -12.53
CA ASN A 455 -15.31 14.15 -11.66
C ASN A 455 -15.93 15.43 -12.23
N GLN A 456 -15.76 15.70 -13.53
CA GLN A 456 -16.41 16.83 -14.19
C GLN A 456 -17.94 16.76 -14.12
N LYS A 457 -18.54 15.57 -14.31
CA LYS A 457 -19.98 15.37 -14.15
C LYS A 457 -20.42 15.64 -12.70
N ASN A 458 -19.64 15.23 -11.71
CA ASN A 458 -19.94 15.51 -10.31
C ASN A 458 -19.88 17.01 -10.03
N TYR A 459 -18.87 17.73 -10.54
CA TYR A 459 -18.81 19.19 -10.47
C TYR A 459 -20.01 19.85 -11.14
N ALA A 460 -20.37 19.45 -12.36
CA ALA A 460 -21.54 19.98 -13.06
C ALA A 460 -22.85 19.73 -12.27
N ARG A 461 -22.99 18.55 -11.65
CA ARG A 461 -24.10 18.24 -10.75
C ARG A 461 -24.10 19.12 -9.51
N LEU A 462 -22.94 19.36 -8.89
CA LEU A 462 -22.83 20.28 -7.74
C LEU A 462 -23.22 21.70 -8.14
N THR A 463 -22.82 22.17 -9.32
CA THR A 463 -23.22 23.47 -9.86
C THR A 463 -24.72 23.58 -10.07
N THR A 464 -25.40 22.54 -10.58
CA THR A 464 -26.86 22.55 -10.78
C THR A 464 -27.66 22.44 -9.49
N LEU A 465 -27.12 21.74 -8.48
CA LEU A 465 -27.75 21.58 -7.17
C LEU A 465 -27.55 22.79 -6.25
N THR A 466 -26.53 23.62 -6.51
CA THR A 466 -26.31 24.88 -5.80
C THR A 466 -27.45 25.84 -6.14
N LYS A 467 -28.24 26.26 -5.13
CA LYS A 467 -29.45 27.08 -5.31
C LYS A 467 -29.15 28.33 -6.14
N ALA A 468 -30.15 28.77 -6.90
CA ALA A 468 -30.05 29.88 -7.85
C ALA A 468 -29.66 31.25 -7.24
N SER A 469 -29.69 31.41 -5.92
CA SER A 469 -29.41 32.68 -5.26
C SER A 469 -27.91 32.94 -4.99
N ASP A 470 -27.01 32.08 -5.46
CA ASP A 470 -25.57 32.24 -5.22
C ASP A 470 -24.76 31.85 -6.46
N ASP A 471 -24.56 32.83 -7.34
CA ASP A 471 -23.82 32.67 -8.58
C ASP A 471 -22.31 32.55 -8.36
N ASP A 472 -21.79 33.02 -7.23
CA ASP A 472 -20.37 32.96 -6.92
C ASP A 472 -19.94 31.56 -6.46
N ALA A 473 -20.73 30.89 -5.62
CA ALA A 473 -20.46 29.50 -5.25
C ALA A 473 -20.46 28.57 -6.47
N LYS A 474 -21.37 28.80 -7.43
CA LYS A 474 -21.38 28.08 -8.72
C LYS A 474 -20.12 28.37 -9.53
N SER A 475 -19.71 29.64 -9.58
CA SER A 475 -18.49 30.06 -10.29
C SER A 475 -17.24 29.41 -9.70
N PHE A 476 -17.19 29.23 -8.38
CA PHE A 476 -16.09 28.51 -7.72
C PHE A 476 -16.05 27.02 -8.04
N ILE A 477 -17.21 26.36 -7.99
CA ILE A 477 -17.34 24.94 -8.34
C ILE A 477 -16.93 24.74 -9.81
N ALA A 478 -17.40 25.61 -10.70
CA ALA A 478 -17.00 25.63 -12.11
C ALA A 478 -15.50 25.95 -12.29
N PHE A 479 -14.92 26.79 -11.45
CA PHE A 479 -13.50 27.07 -11.44
C PHE A 479 -12.67 25.84 -11.05
N LYS A 480 -13.03 25.14 -9.97
CA LYS A 480 -12.36 23.89 -9.58
C LYS A 480 -12.44 22.84 -10.67
N GLN A 481 -13.62 22.74 -11.30
CA GLN A 481 -13.81 21.91 -12.49
C GLN A 481 -12.84 22.32 -13.61
N GLY A 482 -12.69 23.62 -13.87
CA GLY A 482 -11.75 24.17 -14.85
C GLY A 482 -10.29 23.87 -14.52
N LEU A 483 -9.87 23.99 -13.26
CA LEU A 483 -8.52 23.65 -12.82
C LEU A 483 -8.20 22.17 -13.03
N MET A 484 -9.10 21.28 -12.61
CA MET A 484 -8.94 19.83 -12.81
C MET A 484 -8.95 19.46 -14.30
N GLY A 485 -9.83 20.08 -15.09
CA GLY A 485 -9.88 19.91 -16.54
C GLY A 485 -8.58 20.37 -17.22
N ASN A 486 -8.06 21.55 -16.85
CA ASN A 486 -6.81 22.08 -17.40
C ASN A 486 -5.59 21.26 -16.98
N PHE A 487 -5.54 20.77 -15.74
CA PHE A 487 -4.50 19.86 -15.26
C PHE A 487 -4.45 18.59 -16.13
N TYR A 488 -5.59 17.94 -16.34
CA TYR A 488 -5.65 16.74 -17.18
C TYR A 488 -5.33 17.05 -18.65
N ALA A 489 -5.92 18.10 -19.22
CA ALA A 489 -5.67 18.50 -20.60
C ALA A 489 -4.18 18.84 -20.82
N THR A 490 -3.51 19.46 -19.85
CA THR A 490 -2.07 19.73 -19.91
C THR A 490 -1.26 18.43 -19.89
N ALA A 491 -1.64 17.45 -19.06
CA ALA A 491 -1.02 16.13 -19.06
C ALA A 491 -1.14 15.45 -20.43
N TYR A 492 -2.37 15.44 -20.95
CA TYR A 492 -2.75 14.78 -22.18
C TYR A 492 -2.02 15.40 -23.38
N ASP A 493 -2.08 16.74 -23.52
CA ASP A 493 -1.38 17.49 -24.58
C ASP A 493 0.14 17.23 -24.53
N ALA A 494 0.73 17.16 -23.34
CA ALA A 494 2.16 16.89 -23.19
C ALA A 494 2.52 15.46 -23.60
N THR A 495 1.68 14.49 -23.26
CA THR A 495 1.87 13.07 -23.58
C THR A 495 1.68 12.82 -25.07
N GLU A 496 0.60 13.32 -25.66
CA GLU A 496 0.31 13.23 -27.11
C GLU A 496 1.47 13.78 -27.93
N LYS A 497 2.00 14.96 -27.55
CA LYS A 497 3.17 15.54 -28.21
C LYS A 497 4.44 14.70 -28.05
N ALA A 498 4.63 14.08 -26.89
CA ALA A 498 5.79 13.25 -26.62
C ALA A 498 5.75 11.91 -27.37
N LEU A 499 4.56 11.41 -27.71
CA LEU A 499 4.37 10.18 -28.50
C LEU A 499 4.64 10.38 -30.00
N GLY A 500 4.50 11.61 -30.51
CA GLY A 500 4.79 11.92 -31.91
C GLY A 500 3.93 11.07 -32.87
N ASP A 501 4.59 10.25 -33.69
CA ASP A 501 3.91 9.41 -34.70
C ASP A 501 3.05 8.30 -34.06
N ASP A 502 3.33 7.89 -32.82
CA ASP A 502 2.58 6.85 -32.11
C ASP A 502 1.28 7.37 -31.46
N ALA A 503 1.05 8.68 -31.48
CA ALA A 503 -0.10 9.31 -30.81
C ALA A 503 -1.46 8.77 -31.29
N GLN A 504 -1.60 8.46 -32.59
CA GLN A 504 -2.85 7.93 -33.14
C GLN A 504 -3.14 6.51 -32.62
N ALA A 505 -2.14 5.62 -32.64
CA ALA A 505 -2.27 4.25 -32.15
C ALA A 505 -2.58 4.21 -30.65
N TRP A 506 -1.92 5.09 -29.88
CA TRP A 506 -2.22 5.30 -28.47
C TRP A 506 -3.67 5.73 -28.25
N ALA A 507 -4.15 6.76 -28.98
CA ALA A 507 -5.52 7.25 -28.87
C ALA A 507 -6.56 6.17 -29.23
N ASP A 508 -6.28 5.34 -30.24
CA ASP A 508 -7.13 4.20 -30.60
C ASP A 508 -7.20 3.18 -29.46
N GLY A 509 -6.08 2.89 -28.80
CA GLY A 509 -6.02 2.04 -27.60
C GLY A 509 -6.82 2.61 -26.41
N VAL A 510 -6.70 3.91 -26.15
CA VAL A 510 -7.49 4.62 -25.12
C VAL A 510 -8.98 4.46 -25.37
N ASN A 511 -9.39 4.69 -26.63
CA ASN A 511 -10.79 4.59 -27.04
C ASN A 511 -11.32 3.16 -26.97
N ALA A 512 -10.52 2.16 -27.38
CA ALA A 512 -10.89 0.76 -27.28
C ALA A 512 -11.13 0.34 -25.82
N PHE A 513 -10.24 0.75 -24.91
CA PHE A 513 -10.40 0.47 -23.47
C PHE A 513 -11.64 1.18 -22.89
N ARG A 514 -11.86 2.45 -23.22
CA ARG A 514 -13.07 3.19 -22.80
C ARG A 514 -14.35 2.55 -23.34
N GLY A 515 -14.35 2.11 -24.60
CA GLY A 515 -15.46 1.37 -25.19
C GLY A 515 -15.76 0.10 -24.42
N ALA A 516 -14.72 -0.70 -24.12
CA ALA A 516 -14.86 -1.90 -23.31
C ALA A 516 -15.38 -1.62 -21.88
N LEU A 517 -14.95 -0.54 -21.24
CA LEU A 517 -15.47 -0.11 -19.93
C LEU A 517 -16.97 0.20 -19.95
N ILE A 518 -17.45 0.87 -21.02
CA ILE A 518 -18.85 1.27 -21.19
C ILE A 518 -19.71 0.05 -21.52
N ASP A 519 -19.26 -0.78 -22.46
CA ASP A 519 -20.01 -1.93 -22.95
C ASP A 519 -20.10 -3.05 -21.90
N ASN A 520 -19.09 -3.15 -21.03
CA ASN A 520 -18.94 -4.26 -20.10
C ASN A 520 -18.83 -3.80 -18.64
N SER A 521 -19.91 -3.27 -18.07
CA SER A 521 -20.02 -3.19 -16.60
C SER A 521 -19.91 -4.55 -15.89
N THR A 522 -20.00 -5.66 -16.64
CA THR A 522 -19.88 -7.06 -16.16
C THR A 522 -18.86 -7.96 -16.90
N ALA A 523 -18.36 -7.61 -18.10
CA ALA A 523 -17.54 -8.52 -18.94
C ALA A 523 -16.05 -8.18 -19.11
N ILE A 524 -15.51 -7.18 -18.38
CA ILE A 524 -14.06 -6.88 -18.36
C ILE A 524 -13.22 -8.08 -17.87
N LEU A 525 -13.85 -9.05 -17.20
CA LEU A 525 -13.24 -10.30 -16.74
C LEU A 525 -12.82 -11.29 -17.85
N LYS A 526 -13.16 -11.09 -19.14
CA LYS A 526 -12.93 -12.11 -20.19
C LYS A 526 -12.25 -11.64 -21.49
N GLY A 527 -11.91 -10.36 -21.65
CA GLY A 527 -11.80 -9.76 -22.99
C GLY A 527 -10.44 -9.47 -23.64
N ALA A 528 -9.30 -9.43 -22.95
CA ALA A 528 -8.10 -8.76 -23.50
C ALA A 528 -6.91 -9.67 -23.89
N ALA A 529 -7.16 -10.83 -24.51
CA ALA A 529 -6.10 -11.68 -25.07
C ALA A 529 -5.88 -11.49 -26.60
N GLY A 530 -6.55 -10.52 -27.24
CA GLY A 530 -6.74 -10.50 -28.71
C GLY A 530 -6.23 -9.28 -29.49
N GLY A 531 -5.37 -8.41 -28.93
CA GLY A 531 -4.81 -7.26 -29.64
C GLY A 531 -3.39 -7.50 -30.12
N ALA A 532 -3.17 -7.60 -31.43
CA ALA A 532 -1.88 -7.86 -32.04
C ALA A 532 -0.96 -6.62 -32.01
N GLY A 533 0.25 -6.77 -31.45
CA GLY A 533 1.36 -5.80 -31.57
C GLY A 533 1.98 -5.41 -30.23
N GLY A 534 2.95 -6.19 -29.73
CA GLY A 534 3.69 -5.91 -28.50
C GLY A 534 3.74 -7.10 -27.53
N ALA A 535 4.24 -8.24 -28.01
CA ALA A 535 4.25 -9.50 -27.25
C ALA A 535 5.34 -9.47 -26.17
N GLY A 536 4.97 -9.12 -24.93
CA GLY A 536 5.85 -9.18 -23.76
C GLY A 536 5.32 -8.34 -22.61
N SER A 537 5.63 -7.04 -22.62
CA SER A 537 5.28 -6.12 -21.52
C SER A 537 3.81 -5.70 -21.49
N ALA A 538 3.13 -5.61 -22.64
CA ALA A 538 1.71 -5.22 -22.69
C ALA A 538 0.77 -6.26 -22.03
N ALA A 539 1.11 -7.55 -22.10
CA ALA A 539 0.33 -8.63 -21.47
C ALA A 539 0.49 -8.66 -19.93
N ALA A 540 1.64 -8.24 -19.41
CA ALA A 540 1.86 -8.07 -17.98
C ALA A 540 0.99 -6.92 -17.41
N ALA A 541 0.92 -5.81 -18.15
CA ALA A 541 0.11 -4.64 -17.79
C ALA A 541 -1.40 -4.92 -17.77
N THR A 542 -1.93 -5.70 -18.73
CA THR A 542 -3.36 -6.05 -18.77
C THR A 542 -3.80 -6.89 -17.57
N GLY A 543 -2.98 -7.82 -17.09
CA GLY A 543 -3.31 -8.67 -15.94
C GLY A 543 -3.32 -7.93 -14.59
N ILE A 544 -2.49 -6.90 -14.41
CA ILE A 544 -2.47 -6.08 -13.18
C ILE A 544 -3.62 -5.06 -13.22
N GLY A 545 -3.81 -4.38 -14.35
CA GLY A 545 -4.81 -3.32 -14.48
C GLY A 545 -6.25 -3.83 -14.39
N GLN A 546 -6.55 -5.06 -14.83
CA GLN A 546 -7.93 -5.56 -14.87
C GLN A 546 -8.56 -5.78 -13.49
N ASP A 547 -7.86 -6.41 -12.55
CA ASP A 547 -8.44 -6.80 -11.26
C ASP A 547 -8.77 -5.60 -10.35
N LEU A 548 -8.00 -4.51 -10.46
CA LEU A 548 -8.12 -3.36 -9.56
C LEU A 548 -8.75 -2.14 -10.23
N ALA A 549 -8.51 -1.88 -11.53
CA ALA A 549 -9.26 -0.85 -12.25
C ALA A 549 -10.76 -1.21 -12.24
N THR A 550 -11.14 -2.48 -12.40
CA THR A 550 -12.55 -2.86 -12.23
C THR A 550 -13.04 -2.62 -10.81
N GLY A 551 -12.32 -3.01 -9.75
CA GLY A 551 -12.78 -2.79 -8.37
C GLY A 551 -12.95 -1.31 -7.98
N LEU A 552 -11.90 -0.51 -8.17
CA LEU A 552 -11.88 0.92 -7.81
C LEU A 552 -12.76 1.75 -8.77
N LEU A 553 -12.60 1.60 -10.09
CA LEU A 553 -13.43 2.34 -11.02
C LEU A 553 -14.87 1.85 -11.04
N THR A 554 -15.19 0.56 -10.90
CA THR A 554 -16.63 0.18 -10.83
C THR A 554 -17.28 0.71 -9.56
N GLY A 555 -16.59 0.73 -8.41
CA GLY A 555 -17.11 1.34 -7.20
C GLY A 555 -17.46 2.82 -7.39
N TRP A 556 -16.58 3.55 -8.08
CA TRP A 556 -16.74 4.97 -8.34
C TRP A 556 -17.70 5.27 -9.52
N LEU A 557 -17.59 4.56 -10.64
CA LEU A 557 -18.49 4.65 -11.82
C LEU A 557 -19.92 4.19 -11.50
N LYS A 558 -20.11 3.18 -10.63
CA LYS A 558 -21.47 2.81 -10.15
C LYS A 558 -22.13 3.96 -9.39
N GLN A 559 -21.35 4.81 -8.73
CA GLN A 559 -21.85 6.01 -8.06
C GLN A 559 -22.07 7.19 -9.02
N ALA A 560 -21.41 7.17 -10.18
CA ALA A 560 -21.43 8.24 -11.17
C ALA A 560 -21.88 7.76 -12.57
N ILE A 561 -23.19 7.53 -12.69
CA ILE A 561 -24.05 7.48 -13.90
C ILE A 561 -23.37 7.24 -15.28
N ALA A 562 -23.90 6.22 -15.97
CA ALA A 562 -23.58 5.76 -17.33
C ALA A 562 -23.32 6.87 -18.37
N VAL A 563 -22.22 6.73 -19.11
CA VAL A 563 -21.93 7.48 -20.35
C VAL A 563 -22.64 6.77 -21.51
N LYS A 564 -23.23 7.50 -22.46
CA LYS A 564 -23.79 6.88 -23.67
C LYS A 564 -22.65 6.51 -24.66
N PRO A 565 -22.66 5.32 -25.26
CA PRO A 565 -21.59 4.85 -26.17
C PRO A 565 -21.27 5.77 -27.36
N SER A 566 -22.22 6.61 -27.81
CA SER A 566 -22.09 7.46 -29.01
C SER A 566 -21.30 8.76 -28.83
N GLU A 567 -20.90 9.11 -27.60
CA GLU A 567 -20.36 10.45 -27.25
C GLU A 567 -18.83 10.47 -27.07
N ALA A 568 -18.17 9.31 -26.87
CA ALA A 568 -16.80 9.26 -26.36
C ALA A 568 -15.66 9.84 -27.27
N PRO A 569 -15.62 9.62 -28.61
CA PRO A 569 -14.42 9.97 -29.39
C PRO A 569 -14.31 11.45 -29.78
N LYS A 570 -15.43 12.09 -30.12
CA LYS A 570 -15.44 13.51 -30.52
C LYS A 570 -15.53 14.44 -29.32
N ASP A 571 -16.23 14.05 -28.26
CA ASP A 571 -16.43 14.92 -27.11
C ASP A 571 -15.17 15.02 -26.26
N LEU A 572 -14.31 14.00 -26.20
CA LEU A 572 -13.02 14.12 -25.54
C LEU A 572 -12.10 15.13 -26.26
N LEU A 573 -11.91 14.98 -27.57
CA LEU A 573 -11.12 15.93 -28.37
C LEU A 573 -11.73 17.33 -28.39
N ASN A 574 -13.06 17.46 -28.44
CA ASN A 574 -13.74 18.75 -28.38
C ASN A 574 -13.72 19.38 -26.98
N ALA A 575 -13.82 18.58 -25.91
CA ALA A 575 -13.67 19.05 -24.53
C ALA A 575 -12.23 19.47 -24.26
N ILE A 576 -11.24 18.71 -24.74
CA ILE A 576 -9.82 19.09 -24.67
C ILE A 576 -9.57 20.38 -25.46
N LYS A 577 -10.13 20.53 -26.67
CA LYS A 577 -10.05 21.78 -27.44
C LYS A 577 -10.72 22.96 -26.72
N ALA A 578 -11.92 22.77 -26.16
CA ALA A 578 -12.62 23.80 -25.40
C ALA A 578 -11.89 24.20 -24.11
N LEU A 579 -11.17 23.26 -23.48
CA LEU A 579 -10.28 23.52 -22.34
C LEU A 579 -9.01 24.26 -22.78
N LYS A 580 -8.45 23.93 -23.95
CA LYS A 580 -7.26 24.58 -24.52
C LYS A 580 -7.48 26.04 -24.89
N GLU A 581 -8.70 26.39 -25.30
CA GLU A 581 -9.13 27.78 -25.51
C GLU A 581 -9.32 28.56 -24.20
N LYS A 582 -9.37 27.86 -23.06
CA LYS A 582 -9.62 28.42 -21.71
C LYS A 582 -8.47 28.15 -20.74
N LYS A 583 -7.21 28.17 -21.20
CA LYS A 583 -6.07 27.98 -20.30
C LYS A 583 -6.06 29.10 -19.25
N PRO A 584 -6.25 28.78 -17.96
CA PRO A 584 -6.04 29.74 -16.88
C PRO A 584 -4.56 30.12 -16.90
N GLU A 585 -4.25 31.41 -16.94
CA GLU A 585 -2.90 31.82 -16.58
C GLU A 585 -2.67 31.53 -15.09
N ASN A 586 -1.45 31.13 -14.72
CA ASN A 586 -1.03 30.92 -13.32
C ASN A 586 -1.15 32.19 -12.44
N THR A 587 -1.59 33.31 -13.03
CA THR A 587 -1.81 34.61 -12.40
C THR A 587 -2.95 34.61 -11.39
N TRP A 588 -3.90 33.67 -11.48
CA TRP A 588 -5.03 33.63 -10.54
C TRP A 588 -4.58 33.43 -9.10
N ARG A 589 -3.51 32.65 -8.87
CA ARG A 589 -2.96 32.38 -7.53
C ARG A 589 -2.42 33.66 -6.90
N SER A 590 -1.58 34.36 -7.65
CA SER A 590 -0.99 35.63 -7.23
C SER A 590 -2.06 36.70 -7.03
N ALA A 591 -3.04 36.78 -7.92
CA ALA A 591 -4.16 37.71 -7.80
C ALA A 591 -5.03 37.41 -6.57
N PHE A 592 -5.32 36.13 -6.31
CA PHE A 592 -6.12 35.70 -5.17
C PHE A 592 -5.35 35.90 -3.85
N SER A 593 -4.09 35.48 -3.78
CA SER A 593 -3.23 35.68 -2.61
C SER A 593 -3.03 37.17 -2.29
N SER A 594 -2.78 38.00 -3.31
CA SER A 594 -2.62 39.46 -3.13
C SER A 594 -3.88 40.10 -2.55
N LYS A 595 -5.08 39.66 -2.97
CA LYS A 595 -6.34 40.17 -2.41
C LYS A 595 -6.57 39.75 -0.97
N VAL A 596 -6.25 38.49 -0.65
CA VAL A 596 -6.32 38.01 0.74
C VAL A 596 -5.31 38.77 1.60
N ALA A 597 -4.08 39.01 1.13
CA ALA A 597 -3.06 39.78 1.83
C ALA A 597 -3.52 41.22 2.11
N ILE A 598 -4.05 41.94 1.12
CA ILE A 598 -4.62 43.29 1.30
C ILE A 598 -5.72 43.29 2.36
N MET A 599 -6.61 42.29 2.36
CA MET A 599 -7.65 42.18 3.38
C MET A 599 -7.06 41.88 4.78
N THR A 600 -6.00 41.07 4.84
CA THR A 600 -5.38 40.64 6.09
C THR A 600 -4.57 41.75 6.76
N GLU A 601 -3.82 42.52 5.98
CA GLU A 601 -3.12 43.72 6.46
C GLU A 601 -4.09 44.80 6.97
N GLN A 602 -5.24 44.97 6.31
CA GLN A 602 -6.15 46.08 6.60
C GLN A 602 -7.16 45.81 7.72
N ASN A 603 -7.68 44.57 7.89
CA ASN A 603 -8.91 44.36 8.68
C ASN A 603 -9.05 43.00 9.42
N PHE A 604 -8.00 42.18 9.56
CA PHE A 604 -8.11 40.91 10.30
C PHE A 604 -8.10 41.10 11.85
N ASP A 605 -8.97 41.97 12.34
CA ASP A 605 -9.45 41.96 13.72
C ASP A 605 -10.58 40.91 13.81
N PRO A 606 -10.47 39.86 14.63
CA PRO A 606 -11.53 38.86 14.79
C PRO A 606 -12.91 39.45 15.18
N ARG A 607 -12.95 40.70 15.65
CA ARG A 607 -14.16 41.44 16.00
C ARG A 607 -14.67 42.36 14.87
N LYS A 608 -13.92 42.53 13.78
CA LYS A 608 -14.21 43.46 12.67
C LYS A 608 -13.91 42.87 11.29
N ILE A 609 -13.86 41.54 11.17
CA ILE A 609 -13.77 40.89 9.87
C ILE A 609 -14.87 41.52 8.99
N PRO A 610 -14.57 41.98 7.77
CA PRO A 610 -15.60 42.53 6.90
C PRO A 610 -16.77 41.54 6.84
N ASP A 611 -18.00 42.05 7.00
CA ASP A 611 -19.23 41.25 6.88
C ASP A 611 -19.20 40.57 5.50
N PHE A 612 -18.71 39.33 5.44
CA PHE A 612 -18.98 38.46 4.32
C PHE A 612 -20.48 38.25 4.31
N GLU A 613 -21.13 38.52 3.19
CA GLU A 613 -22.55 38.20 3.07
C GLU A 613 -22.71 36.70 3.28
N PRO A 614 -23.46 36.25 4.30
CA PRO A 614 -23.55 34.84 4.60
C PRO A 614 -24.15 34.08 3.43
N VAL A 615 -23.41 33.11 2.92
CA VAL A 615 -23.85 32.24 1.85
C VAL A 615 -24.57 31.06 2.46
N THR A 616 -25.78 30.78 1.96
CA THR A 616 -26.49 29.59 2.38
C THR A 616 -26.45 28.50 1.33
N TYR A 617 -25.78 27.41 1.65
CA TYR A 617 -25.56 26.29 0.75
C TYR A 617 -26.29 25.04 1.27
N GLN A 618 -26.97 24.32 0.38
CA GLN A 618 -27.67 23.10 0.72
C GLN A 618 -27.34 22.04 -0.32
N GLU A 619 -26.52 21.06 0.06
CA GLU A 619 -26.31 19.88 -0.76
C GLU A 619 -27.59 19.02 -0.77
N TYR A 620 -27.92 18.43 -1.92
CA TYR A 620 -29.14 17.62 -2.05
C TYR A 620 -29.15 16.48 -1.02
N GLY A 621 -30.23 16.40 -0.23
CA GLY A 621 -30.38 15.41 0.84
C GLY A 621 -29.63 15.75 2.14
N LYS A 622 -28.89 16.87 2.21
CA LYS A 622 -28.26 17.36 3.44
C LYS A 622 -28.99 18.58 4.01
N LYS A 623 -28.73 18.87 5.29
CA LYS A 623 -29.20 20.09 5.94
C LYS A 623 -28.55 21.30 5.30
N GLN A 624 -29.32 22.36 5.17
CA GLN A 624 -28.85 23.67 4.77
C GLN A 624 -27.80 24.16 5.79
N HIS A 625 -26.66 24.64 5.28
CA HIS A 625 -25.57 25.19 6.08
C HIS A 625 -25.32 26.64 5.67
N VAL A 626 -25.02 27.49 6.65
CA VAL A 626 -24.74 28.91 6.44
C VAL A 626 -23.24 29.10 6.60
N TYR A 627 -22.61 29.59 5.55
CA TYR A 627 -21.20 29.92 5.49
C TYR A 627 -21.06 31.43 5.68
N THR A 628 -20.24 31.84 6.63
CA THR A 628 -20.11 33.24 7.04
C THR A 628 -18.78 33.85 6.66
N GLY A 629 -17.87 33.07 6.06
CA GLY A 629 -16.50 33.45 5.79
C GLY A 629 -15.66 33.85 7.00
N ASN A 630 -16.21 33.74 8.21
CA ASN A 630 -15.47 33.93 9.45
C ASN A 630 -14.67 32.65 9.74
N PRO A 631 -13.33 32.70 9.78
CA PRO A 631 -12.53 31.50 10.03
C PRO A 631 -12.73 30.89 11.43
N TRP A 632 -13.28 31.65 12.38
CA TRP A 632 -13.69 31.19 13.71
C TRP A 632 -15.21 30.89 13.83
N GLY A 633 -15.98 31.19 12.78
CA GLY A 633 -17.44 31.02 12.70
C GLY A 633 -17.87 29.58 12.46
N ASP A 634 -19.14 29.35 12.09
CA ASP A 634 -19.60 28.05 11.59
C ASP A 634 -19.57 28.09 10.05
N PRO A 635 -18.85 27.17 9.36
CA PRO A 635 -18.00 26.12 9.93
C PRO A 635 -16.68 26.67 10.49
N LYS A 636 -16.19 26.05 11.58
CA LYS A 636 -14.93 26.47 12.22
C LYS A 636 -13.73 25.97 11.42
N TYR A 637 -12.95 26.91 10.88
CA TYR A 637 -11.69 26.62 10.19
C TYR A 637 -10.50 26.70 11.14
N ILE A 638 -10.56 27.60 12.12
CA ILE A 638 -9.59 27.74 13.21
C ILE A 638 -10.23 27.24 14.50
N THR A 639 -9.67 26.19 15.07
CA THR A 639 -10.17 25.54 16.30
C THR A 639 -9.15 25.56 17.43
N SER A 640 -7.89 25.86 17.13
CA SER A 640 -6.77 25.90 18.07
C SER A 640 -5.67 26.84 17.57
N SER A 641 -4.64 27.08 18.37
CA SER A 641 -3.45 27.84 17.92
C SER A 641 -2.65 27.11 16.84
N GLU A 642 -2.77 25.78 16.76
CA GLU A 642 -1.98 24.97 15.82
C GLU A 642 -2.49 25.05 14.38
N ASN A 643 -3.76 25.43 14.19
CA ASN A 643 -4.36 25.65 12.88
C ASN A 643 -4.78 27.10 12.64
N ASP A 644 -4.33 28.02 13.51
CA ASP A 644 -4.54 29.45 13.37
C ASP A 644 -3.61 30.04 12.29
N PHE A 645 -4.07 30.01 11.05
CA PHE A 645 -3.36 30.60 9.92
C PHE A 645 -3.37 32.13 9.96
N VAL A 646 -4.33 32.75 10.65
CA VAL A 646 -4.38 34.21 10.80
C VAL A 646 -3.22 34.67 11.66
N LYS A 647 -2.91 33.93 12.73
CA LYS A 647 -1.71 34.16 13.53
C LYS A 647 -0.45 34.06 12.66
N ALA A 648 -0.34 33.04 11.80
CA ALA A 648 0.82 32.90 10.90
C ALA A 648 0.99 34.10 9.97
N ILE A 649 -0.11 34.62 9.39
CA ILE A 649 -0.05 35.80 8.54
C ILE A 649 0.37 37.04 9.34
N LYS A 650 -0.16 37.22 10.56
CA LYS A 650 0.25 38.32 11.46
C LYS A 650 1.72 38.24 11.89
N ASP A 651 2.20 37.04 12.18
CA ASP A 651 3.60 36.79 12.52
C ASP A 651 4.53 37.06 11.32
N ASN A 652 3.98 37.07 10.09
CA ASN A 652 4.68 37.41 8.84
C ASN A 652 4.34 38.82 8.33
N ASP A 653 4.20 39.79 9.24
CA ASP A 653 3.95 41.21 8.93
C ASP A 653 2.70 41.47 8.06
N GLY A 654 1.72 40.56 8.06
CA GLY A 654 0.50 40.65 7.26
C GLY A 654 0.62 40.02 5.86
N GLU A 655 1.81 39.60 5.44
CA GLU A 655 2.03 38.94 4.16
C GLU A 655 1.58 37.47 4.22
N VAL A 656 0.78 37.07 3.22
CA VAL A 656 0.36 35.68 3.03
C VAL A 656 1.50 34.89 2.41
N ASP A 657 2.30 34.25 3.25
CA ASP A 657 3.35 33.32 2.84
C ASP A 657 3.01 31.90 3.34
N VAL A 658 2.43 31.11 2.46
CA VAL A 658 2.01 29.73 2.76
C VAL A 658 3.22 28.83 3.09
N SER A 659 4.41 29.17 2.61
CA SER A 659 5.63 28.42 2.93
C SER A 659 6.07 28.58 4.38
N LYS A 660 5.63 29.66 5.06
CA LYS A 660 5.83 29.91 6.48
C LYS A 660 4.73 29.34 7.37
N MET A 661 3.63 28.85 6.78
CA MET A 661 2.56 28.18 7.52
C MET A 661 2.94 26.74 7.86
N THR A 662 2.56 26.27 9.05
CA THR A 662 2.58 24.84 9.35
C THR A 662 1.56 24.09 8.47
N PRO A 663 1.70 22.76 8.28
CA PRO A 663 0.73 21.99 7.48
C PRO A 663 -0.72 22.13 7.95
N ARG A 664 -0.95 22.18 9.27
CA ARG A 664 -2.29 22.39 9.86
C ARG A 664 -2.86 23.77 9.55
N GLN A 665 -2.04 24.82 9.68
CA GLN A 665 -2.43 26.18 9.30
C GLN A 665 -2.75 26.28 7.82
N ARG A 666 -1.91 25.68 6.97
CA ARG A 666 -2.11 25.66 5.51
C ARG A 666 -3.40 24.95 5.12
N GLU A 667 -3.73 23.81 5.73
CA GLU A 667 -4.99 23.11 5.49
C GLU A 667 -6.19 23.94 5.94
N SER A 668 -6.15 24.51 7.15
CA SER A 668 -7.23 25.40 7.63
C SER A 668 -7.40 26.63 6.75
N TYR A 669 -6.29 27.21 6.26
CA TYR A 669 -6.30 28.33 5.31
C TYR A 669 -6.92 27.90 3.97
N SER A 670 -6.48 26.78 3.41
CA SER A 670 -7.02 26.19 2.18
C SER A 670 -8.52 25.94 2.27
N ARG A 671 -8.99 25.37 3.39
CA ARG A 671 -10.41 25.13 3.65
C ARG A 671 -11.22 26.42 3.81
N TRP A 672 -10.67 27.42 4.50
CA TRP A 672 -11.30 28.73 4.64
C TRP A 672 -11.44 29.44 3.30
N LEU A 673 -10.41 29.38 2.46
CA LEU A 673 -10.47 29.96 1.10
C LEU A 673 -11.45 29.24 0.18
N ALA A 674 -11.87 28.02 0.53
CA ALA A 674 -12.93 27.28 -0.14
C ALA A 674 -14.33 27.51 0.48
N ASP A 675 -14.46 28.34 1.52
CA ASP A 675 -15.75 28.75 2.10
C ASP A 675 -16.57 29.52 1.04
N PRO A 676 -17.81 29.11 0.75
CA PRO A 676 -18.66 29.79 -0.22
C PRO A 676 -18.84 31.29 -0.02
N ALA A 677 -18.89 31.82 1.21
CA ALA A 677 -18.99 33.25 1.47
C ALA A 677 -17.66 33.98 1.25
N VAL A 678 -16.54 33.32 1.57
CA VAL A 678 -15.19 33.80 1.20
C VAL A 678 -15.06 33.88 -0.30
N VAL A 679 -15.48 32.82 -0.99
CA VAL A 679 -15.45 32.80 -2.44
C VAL A 679 -16.40 33.82 -3.04
N ALA A 680 -17.61 34.03 -2.50
CA ALA A 680 -18.51 35.08 -2.98
C ALA A 680 -17.87 36.47 -2.92
N LYS A 681 -17.17 36.75 -1.83
CA LYS A 681 -16.49 38.03 -1.66
C LYS A 681 -15.34 38.24 -2.63
N PHE A 682 -14.54 37.19 -2.89
CA PHE A 682 -13.39 37.26 -3.80
C PHE A 682 -13.72 36.89 -5.26
N GLY A 683 -14.93 36.37 -5.48
CA GLY A 683 -15.57 35.82 -6.68
C GLY A 683 -15.90 36.86 -7.76
N ASN A 684 -16.14 38.09 -7.32
CA ASN A 684 -16.84 39.10 -8.12
C ASN A 684 -15.94 39.91 -9.07
N ASP A 685 -14.63 39.63 -9.10
CA ASP A 685 -13.68 40.38 -9.92
C ASP A 685 -13.13 39.54 -11.09
N GLN A 686 -12.72 40.22 -12.16
CA GLN A 686 -12.20 39.71 -13.45
C GLN A 686 -11.20 38.54 -13.40
N VAL A 687 -10.63 38.21 -12.24
CA VAL A 687 -9.75 37.06 -12.01
C VAL A 687 -10.42 35.73 -12.39
N TRP A 688 -11.71 35.55 -12.05
CA TRP A 688 -12.43 34.31 -12.39
C TRP A 688 -12.82 34.25 -13.86
N LEU A 689 -13.20 35.40 -14.43
CA LEU A 689 -13.50 35.55 -15.85
C LEU A 689 -12.26 35.28 -16.73
N GLN A 690 -11.09 35.78 -16.31
CA GLN A 690 -9.79 35.51 -16.96
C GLN A 690 -9.45 34.01 -16.98
N VAL A 691 -9.72 33.30 -15.88
CA VAL A 691 -9.51 31.84 -15.80
C VAL A 691 -10.51 31.06 -16.65
N LEU A 692 -11.77 31.50 -16.72
CA LEU A 692 -12.80 30.86 -17.55
C LEU A 692 -12.64 31.17 -19.05
N GLY A 693 -11.61 31.94 -19.44
CA GLY A 693 -11.40 32.38 -20.82
C GLY A 693 -12.50 33.32 -21.32
N GLN A 694 -13.27 33.93 -20.43
CA GLN A 694 -14.33 34.88 -20.77
C GLN A 694 -13.76 36.29 -20.60
N LYS A 695 -13.59 36.99 -21.72
CA LYS A 695 -13.23 38.42 -21.74
C LYS A 695 -14.42 39.30 -21.46
#